data_AF-A0A3Q9F0C9-F1
#
_entry.id   AF-A0A3Q9F0C9-F1
#
_cell.length_a   1.000
_cell.length_b   1.000
_cell.length_c   1.000
_cell.angle_alpha   90.00
_cell.angle_beta   90.00
_cell.angle_gamma   90.00
#
_symmetry.space_group_name_H-M   'P 1'
#
loop_
_entity.id
_entity.type
_entity.pdbx_description
1 polymer ?
#
loop_
_entity_poly.entity_id
_entity_poly.type
_entity_poly.pdbx_seq_one_letter_code
_entity_poly.pdbx_strand_id
1 'polypeptide(L)'
;MASPSSSAPRSSFRDPALALSKRVDDLLDRLTLDERLAMLHQYVPAVPRLGIASFRTGTEALHGVAGLGVATVFPQAVGLGATWDEDLVRAVAEAVSVEVRAFHRHRPTPWGSGTNGLQIWSPVVNLLRDPRWGRNEEGYSEDPLHTARLGTAYCRGLAGDHPDYLRAAPVLKHFLANNNETGRAVTSSGLRPRVLHEYDLAAFRPIIASGAATGAMAAYNLVNGRPCHVSPLLEDELRRWARPTGHELLVVSDEEAPCNLVELEHYFDDHPTSHAAALKAGIDSFTDHREDSATVIGRLRQALESGLIEEEDVNRAVRRQLHLRFRLGEFDPDLDPYASIGPEVIDSPAHRALARRAATESVVLLKNDGLLPLDPGRAPRIAVIGPHADAVYEDWYSGTLPYQVGIAAGLRGAFDGHGEVVCVSGADRISLLSRTSGKPVGGTSFDVQEWGDGVLTLRDADTGRYLAMADDAALVADRTLIKSWFVDETFLLEPAPDGEGDTVVLRHVRTGRYAALDPADGRVRVTAENPEVAERWHRELLRDGAAEAGAAAEQANVAIVVLGNHPMINGRETEDRTGIALPETQEALLRTVAAVRPETALVVMSSYPYAVDWAQEHLPAVVWTSHGGQDTGHALAAVLLGAADPAGRLPQTWYRGDDALPHQLDYDIIKAGWTYQYHRSAPLYPFGHGLSYTDFAYGDLRMSASAMAQDGAVDVAVTLANTGPRSGSEVVQLYVRALDARYEAPRLRLADFRKVRLDSGQSREVTFRLPAERLAHWDVAAGTFTVDPGRYEVLVARSAEDIVLGAPLTVSGTAPAPRALVGRRTLAVDFDDYAGITLVDATRERGDAVAPADPARPATVHFRSVDLSGAARFEAEVAREATGHGEARLEVRAGDHLLAEIAVPATGHRHTWTTVTAATALPGVGHHDLCLTLHGDFRLASFRFTATEGAVAGDTPNTPNTRNTPNTPNPPTRFNEDDSE
;
A
#
# COMPACT_ATOMS: atom_id res chain seq x y z
N MET A 1 -40.79 -42.68 38.64
CA MET A 1 -39.38 -42.28 38.72
C MET A 1 -38.69 -42.78 37.46
N ALA A 2 -38.45 -41.88 36.51
CA ALA A 2 -37.50 -42.09 35.42
C ALA A 2 -36.47 -40.97 35.58
N SER A 3 -35.24 -41.35 35.90
CA SER A 3 -34.13 -40.41 36.11
C SER A 3 -33.81 -39.68 34.81
N PRO A 4 -33.51 -38.37 34.84
CA PRO A 4 -32.97 -37.69 33.68
C PRO A 4 -31.59 -38.28 33.35
N SER A 5 -31.35 -38.59 32.09
CA SER A 5 -30.05 -39.03 31.60
C SER A 5 -29.00 -37.97 31.88
N SER A 6 -27.95 -38.36 32.59
CA SER A 6 -26.71 -37.60 32.79
C SER A 6 -26.17 -37.08 31.45
N SER A 7 -26.29 -35.79 31.20
CA SER A 7 -25.59 -35.10 30.12
C SER A 7 -24.08 -35.23 30.35
N ALA A 8 -23.32 -35.63 29.31
CA ALA A 8 -21.87 -35.59 29.36
C ALA A 8 -21.38 -34.20 29.83
N PRO A 9 -20.31 -34.11 30.64
CA PRO A 9 -19.79 -32.82 31.09
C PRO A 9 -19.44 -31.95 29.89
N ARG A 10 -19.92 -30.70 29.85
CA ARG A 10 -19.53 -29.71 28.83
C ARG A 10 -18.00 -29.57 28.85
N SER A 11 -17.37 -29.64 27.67
CA SER A 11 -15.93 -29.44 27.54
C SER A 11 -15.53 -28.03 27.96
N SER A 12 -14.38 -27.87 28.63
CA SER A 12 -13.93 -26.58 29.18
C SER A 12 -13.83 -25.49 28.10
N PHE A 13 -13.38 -25.81 26.88
CA PHE A 13 -13.33 -24.82 25.80
C PHE A 13 -14.71 -24.23 25.40
N ARG A 14 -15.81 -24.90 25.74
CA ARG A 14 -17.19 -24.43 25.50
C ARG A 14 -17.81 -23.70 26.70
N ASP A 15 -17.04 -23.49 27.76
CA ASP A 15 -17.49 -22.72 28.92
C ASP A 15 -17.06 -21.24 28.78
N PRO A 16 -17.97 -20.32 28.43
CA PRO A 16 -17.64 -18.91 28.28
C PRO A 16 -17.26 -18.23 29.61
N ALA A 17 -17.47 -18.89 30.76
CA ALA A 17 -17.03 -18.36 32.06
C ALA A 17 -15.52 -18.52 32.30
N LEU A 18 -14.82 -19.33 31.51
CA LEU A 18 -13.37 -19.50 31.61
C LEU A 18 -12.62 -18.44 30.81
N ALA A 19 -11.43 -18.07 31.29
CA ALA A 19 -10.52 -17.20 30.55
C ALA A 19 -10.22 -17.76 29.16
N LEU A 20 -10.19 -16.89 28.15
CA LEU A 20 -9.99 -17.27 26.75
C LEU A 20 -8.76 -18.16 26.54
N SER A 21 -7.63 -17.83 27.16
CA SER A 21 -6.40 -18.64 27.06
C SER A 21 -6.62 -20.10 27.51
N LYS A 22 -7.33 -20.32 28.62
CA LYS A 22 -7.65 -21.67 29.11
C LYS A 22 -8.55 -22.45 28.14
N ARG A 23 -9.48 -21.75 27.48
CA ARG A 23 -10.38 -22.36 26.49
C ARG A 23 -9.62 -22.73 25.22
N VAL A 24 -8.73 -21.86 24.77
CA VAL A 24 -7.84 -22.12 23.63
C VAL A 24 -6.92 -23.30 23.93
N ASP A 25 -6.26 -23.33 25.09
CA ASP A 25 -5.36 -24.41 25.46
C ASP A 25 -6.10 -25.75 25.62
N ASP A 26 -7.28 -25.79 26.26
CA ASP A 26 -8.10 -27.02 26.34
C ASP A 26 -8.53 -27.51 24.95
N LEU A 27 -8.83 -26.60 24.01
CA LEU A 27 -9.16 -27.00 22.64
C LEU A 27 -7.92 -27.52 21.89
N LEU A 28 -6.79 -26.84 22.02
CA LEU A 28 -5.52 -27.21 21.39
C LEU A 28 -5.07 -28.61 21.84
N ASP A 29 -5.18 -28.92 23.14
CA ASP A 29 -4.84 -30.22 23.72
C ASP A 29 -5.75 -31.35 23.24
N ARG A 30 -6.97 -31.01 22.82
CA ARG A 30 -7.94 -31.99 22.30
C ARG A 30 -7.71 -32.32 20.84
N LEU A 31 -7.08 -31.44 20.06
CA LEU A 31 -6.83 -31.64 18.63
C LEU A 31 -5.74 -32.70 18.42
N THR A 32 -5.90 -33.55 17.40
CA THR A 32 -4.82 -34.43 16.95
C THR A 32 -3.76 -33.63 16.21
N LEU A 33 -2.55 -34.19 16.07
CA LEU A 33 -1.50 -33.56 15.27
C LEU A 33 -1.94 -33.29 13.82
N ASP A 34 -2.65 -34.24 13.19
CA ASP A 34 -3.17 -34.04 11.83
C ASP A 34 -4.21 -32.91 11.76
N GLU A 35 -5.09 -32.81 12.76
CA GLU A 35 -6.06 -31.72 12.85
C GLU A 35 -5.34 -30.36 13.05
N ARG A 36 -4.25 -30.32 13.83
CA ARG A 36 -3.44 -29.10 14.02
C ARG A 36 -2.66 -28.70 12.76
N LEU A 37 -2.05 -29.65 12.06
CA LEU A 37 -1.38 -29.37 10.78
C LEU A 37 -2.36 -28.85 9.73
N ALA A 38 -3.58 -29.40 9.69
CA ALA A 38 -4.61 -28.95 8.78
C ALA A 38 -5.09 -27.51 9.04
N MET A 39 -4.92 -27.00 10.27
CA MET A 39 -5.24 -25.61 10.63
C MET A 39 -4.22 -24.60 10.08
N LEU A 40 -3.05 -25.03 9.61
CA LEU A 40 -2.04 -24.13 9.05
C LEU A 40 -2.32 -23.73 7.59
N HIS A 41 -3.30 -24.35 6.93
CA HIS A 41 -3.69 -24.01 5.56
C HIS A 41 -4.86 -23.00 5.55
N GLN A 42 -5.00 -22.22 4.47
CA GLN A 42 -6.08 -21.26 4.31
C GLN A 42 -7.48 -21.87 4.44
N TYR A 43 -7.69 -23.01 3.78
CA TYR A 43 -8.91 -23.80 3.85
C TYR A 43 -8.78 -24.86 4.94
N VAL A 44 -9.23 -24.51 6.15
CA VAL A 44 -9.18 -25.38 7.33
C VAL A 44 -10.41 -26.30 7.33
N PRO A 45 -10.24 -27.64 7.31
CA PRO A 45 -11.36 -28.56 7.35
C PRO A 45 -12.09 -28.53 8.70
N ALA A 46 -13.36 -28.98 8.69
CA ALA A 46 -14.11 -29.18 9.92
C ALA A 46 -13.50 -30.28 10.79
N VAL A 47 -13.74 -30.23 12.10
CA VAL A 47 -13.39 -31.31 13.05
C VAL A 47 -14.67 -31.87 13.68
N PRO A 48 -15.35 -32.84 13.01
CA PRO A 48 -16.66 -33.34 13.45
C PRO A 48 -16.67 -33.92 14.86
N ARG A 49 -15.58 -34.60 15.26
CA ARG A 49 -15.39 -35.17 16.61
C ARG A 49 -15.57 -34.14 17.73
N LEU A 50 -15.14 -32.91 17.49
CA LEU A 50 -15.19 -31.81 18.46
C LEU A 50 -16.33 -30.82 18.18
N GLY A 51 -17.06 -31.02 17.08
CA GLY A 51 -18.13 -30.12 16.62
C GLY A 51 -17.59 -28.74 16.24
N ILE A 52 -16.46 -28.71 15.53
CA ILE A 52 -15.80 -27.49 15.04
C ILE A 52 -16.08 -27.38 13.54
N ALA A 53 -16.50 -26.20 13.07
CA ALA A 53 -16.81 -25.97 11.67
C ALA A 53 -15.52 -25.85 10.83
N SER A 54 -15.65 -25.97 9.51
CA SER A 54 -14.59 -25.54 8.61
C SER A 54 -14.38 -24.02 8.76
N PHE A 55 -13.16 -23.58 8.50
CA PHE A 55 -12.78 -22.18 8.61
C PHE A 55 -11.94 -21.78 7.40
N ARG A 56 -12.12 -20.55 6.93
CA ARG A 56 -11.32 -19.99 5.85
C ARG A 56 -10.68 -18.69 6.32
N THR A 57 -9.37 -18.59 6.21
CA THR A 57 -8.66 -17.30 6.31
C THR A 57 -8.85 -16.52 5.01
N GLY A 58 -9.16 -15.24 5.14
CA GLY A 58 -9.32 -14.34 4.00
C GLY A 58 -10.74 -14.16 3.47
N THR A 59 -11.06 -12.89 3.31
CA THR A 59 -12.14 -12.31 2.53
C THR A 59 -11.71 -10.89 2.20
N GLU A 60 -11.84 -10.51 0.94
CA GLU A 60 -11.44 -9.19 0.48
C GLU A 60 -12.54 -8.18 0.78
N ALA A 61 -12.16 -7.06 1.38
CA ALA A 61 -13.10 -5.98 1.68
C ALA A 61 -12.42 -4.61 1.72
N LEU A 62 -11.70 -4.25 0.66
CA LEU A 62 -10.87 -3.05 0.59
C LEU A 62 -11.70 -1.75 0.67
N HIS A 63 -12.80 -1.70 -0.08
CA HIS A 63 -13.71 -0.54 -0.15
C HIS A 63 -15.17 -0.96 -0.38
N GLY A 64 -15.56 -2.08 0.25
CA GLY A 64 -16.78 -2.82 -0.06
C GLY A 64 -16.50 -4.32 0.01
N VAL A 65 -17.51 -5.17 0.18
CA VAL A 65 -17.30 -6.63 0.13
C VAL A 65 -16.94 -7.03 -1.30
N ALA A 66 -15.81 -7.72 -1.49
CA ALA A 66 -15.31 -8.06 -2.81
C ALA A 66 -15.57 -9.53 -3.20
N GLY A 67 -15.87 -9.74 -4.48
CA GLY A 67 -15.99 -11.07 -5.10
C GLY A 67 -17.10 -12.01 -4.56
N LEU A 68 -17.93 -11.57 -3.61
CA LEU A 68 -19.08 -12.33 -3.10
C LEU A 68 -20.42 -12.00 -3.80
N GLY A 69 -20.37 -11.18 -4.86
CA GLY A 69 -21.52 -10.73 -5.65
C GLY A 69 -21.93 -9.29 -5.34
N VAL A 70 -23.22 -8.97 -5.48
CA VAL A 70 -23.76 -7.61 -5.29
C VAL A 70 -23.58 -7.12 -3.85
N ALA A 71 -22.84 -6.02 -3.68
CA ALA A 71 -22.52 -5.40 -2.39
C ALA A 71 -22.36 -3.88 -2.55
N THR A 72 -22.41 -3.12 -1.45
CA THR A 72 -22.13 -1.67 -1.53
C THR A 72 -20.66 -1.44 -1.92
N VAL A 73 -20.42 -0.60 -2.93
CA VAL A 73 -19.08 -0.20 -3.38
C VAL A 73 -18.84 1.28 -3.05
N PHE A 74 -17.89 1.51 -2.16
CA PHE A 74 -17.42 2.83 -1.72
C PHE A 74 -16.30 3.35 -2.63
N PRO A 75 -15.87 4.62 -2.49
CA PRO A 75 -14.69 5.11 -3.17
C PRO A 75 -13.49 4.21 -2.91
N GLN A 76 -12.63 4.09 -3.92
CA GLN A 76 -11.38 3.36 -3.80
C GLN A 76 -10.54 3.89 -2.62
N ALA A 77 -9.64 3.08 -2.05
CA ALA A 77 -8.94 3.43 -0.81
C ALA A 77 -8.17 4.76 -0.89
N VAL A 78 -7.55 5.09 -2.02
CA VAL A 78 -6.93 6.41 -2.26
C VAL A 78 -7.93 7.57 -2.18
N GLY A 79 -9.18 7.36 -2.60
CA GLY A 79 -10.28 8.30 -2.46
C GLY A 79 -10.74 8.45 -1.00
N LEU A 80 -10.80 7.35 -0.25
CA LEU A 80 -11.01 7.40 1.20
C LEU A 80 -9.85 8.16 1.89
N GLY A 81 -8.62 7.96 1.41
CA GLY A 81 -7.44 8.74 1.76
C GLY A 81 -7.65 10.24 1.57
N ALA A 82 -8.20 10.64 0.42
CA ALA A 82 -8.46 12.03 0.10
C ALA A 82 -9.50 12.71 1.02
N THR A 83 -10.28 11.95 1.80
CA THR A 83 -11.25 12.53 2.72
C THR A 83 -10.62 13.17 3.96
N TRP A 84 -9.44 12.70 4.40
CA TRP A 84 -8.78 13.11 5.66
C TRP A 84 -9.73 13.05 6.88
N ASP A 85 -10.66 12.08 6.88
CA ASP A 85 -11.73 11.96 7.87
C ASP A 85 -11.76 10.55 8.46
N GLU A 86 -11.18 10.38 9.66
CA GLU A 86 -11.18 9.08 10.34
C GLU A 86 -12.59 8.56 10.63
N ASP A 87 -13.50 9.45 11.01
CA ASP A 87 -14.85 9.04 11.43
C ASP A 87 -15.63 8.52 10.22
N LEU A 88 -15.47 9.16 9.06
CA LEU A 88 -16.04 8.69 7.80
C LEU A 88 -15.44 7.35 7.37
N VAL A 89 -14.11 7.20 7.42
CA VAL A 89 -13.44 5.93 7.06
C VAL A 89 -13.85 4.80 8.00
N ARG A 90 -13.98 5.07 9.31
CA ARG A 90 -14.51 4.10 10.27
C ARG A 90 -15.96 3.72 9.96
N ALA A 91 -16.81 4.69 9.62
CA ALA A 91 -18.21 4.42 9.27
C ALA A 91 -18.33 3.56 8.00
N VAL A 92 -17.47 3.81 6.99
CA VAL A 92 -17.39 2.96 5.78
C VAL A 92 -17.02 1.53 6.17
N ALA A 93 -15.96 1.33 6.95
CA ALA A 93 -15.55 0.00 7.40
C ALA A 93 -16.60 -0.71 8.27
N GLU A 94 -17.36 0.03 9.07
CA GLU A 94 -18.50 -0.48 9.83
C GLU A 94 -19.60 -1.02 8.90
N ALA A 95 -19.97 -0.27 7.86
CA ALA A 95 -20.92 -0.75 6.85
C ALA A 95 -20.40 -2.02 6.14
N VAL A 96 -19.12 -2.02 5.74
CA VAL A 96 -18.47 -3.15 5.09
C VAL A 96 -18.51 -4.40 5.97
N SER A 97 -18.10 -4.32 7.23
CA SER A 97 -18.09 -5.48 8.15
C SER A 97 -19.49 -5.99 8.51
N VAL A 98 -20.50 -5.13 8.52
CA VAL A 98 -21.90 -5.54 8.64
C VAL A 98 -22.33 -6.35 7.42
N GLU A 99 -22.01 -5.91 6.21
CA GLU A 99 -22.29 -6.69 5.00
C GLU A 99 -21.51 -8.01 4.98
N VAL A 100 -20.24 -8.02 5.36
CA VAL A 100 -19.44 -9.26 5.51
C VAL A 100 -20.15 -10.28 6.40
N ARG A 101 -20.69 -9.86 7.56
CA ARG A 101 -21.43 -10.75 8.46
C ARG A 101 -22.69 -11.30 7.79
N ALA A 102 -23.39 -10.48 7.01
CA ALA A 102 -24.54 -10.95 6.23
C ALA A 102 -24.14 -11.99 5.18
N PHE A 103 -23.05 -11.76 4.44
CA PHE A 103 -22.52 -12.72 3.47
C PHE A 103 -22.04 -14.01 4.11
N HIS A 104 -21.34 -13.94 5.23
CA HIS A 104 -20.86 -15.11 5.98
C HIS A 104 -22.00 -16.05 6.38
N ARG A 105 -23.13 -15.49 6.81
CA ARG A 105 -24.26 -16.27 7.34
C ARG A 105 -25.24 -16.74 6.26
N HIS A 106 -25.53 -15.89 5.28
CA HIS A 106 -26.69 -16.07 4.39
C HIS A 106 -26.34 -16.40 2.95
N ARG A 107 -25.05 -16.40 2.59
CA ARG A 107 -24.61 -16.77 1.24
C ARG A 107 -23.53 -17.83 1.28
N PRO A 108 -23.62 -18.88 0.44
CA PRO A 108 -22.50 -19.78 0.24
C PRO A 108 -21.34 -18.98 -0.37
N THR A 109 -20.12 -19.40 -0.05
CA THR A 109 -18.93 -18.89 -0.75
C THR A 109 -18.98 -19.29 -2.23
N PRO A 110 -18.60 -18.40 -3.16
CA PRO A 110 -18.39 -18.78 -4.56
C PRO A 110 -17.11 -19.61 -4.76
N TRP A 111 -16.23 -19.68 -3.75
CA TRP A 111 -14.96 -20.41 -3.77
C TRP A 111 -14.92 -21.47 -2.68
N GLY A 112 -14.64 -22.72 -3.04
CA GLY A 112 -14.58 -23.85 -2.14
C GLY A 112 -15.87 -24.21 -1.43
N SER A 113 -15.72 -24.88 -0.28
CA SER A 113 -16.82 -25.35 0.55
C SER A 113 -16.85 -24.63 1.91
N GLY A 114 -18.05 -24.39 2.44
CA GLY A 114 -18.24 -23.74 3.75
C GLY A 114 -18.82 -22.33 3.65
N THR A 115 -18.45 -21.49 4.62
CA THR A 115 -18.88 -20.09 4.73
C THR A 115 -17.75 -19.14 4.33
N ASN A 116 -18.09 -17.90 4.00
CA ASN A 116 -17.09 -16.86 3.71
C ASN A 116 -16.23 -16.57 4.94
N GLY A 117 -14.95 -16.26 4.78
CA GLY A 117 -14.09 -15.93 5.92
C GLY A 117 -14.53 -14.65 6.63
N LEU A 118 -14.41 -14.61 7.96
CA LEU A 118 -14.58 -13.35 8.73
C LEU A 118 -13.24 -12.65 9.00
N GLN A 119 -12.12 -13.23 8.54
CA GLN A 119 -10.83 -12.57 8.51
C GLN A 119 -10.71 -11.76 7.21
N ILE A 120 -10.45 -10.46 7.33
CA ILE A 120 -10.53 -9.50 6.24
C ILE A 120 -9.14 -9.09 5.83
N TRP A 121 -8.78 -9.34 4.57
CA TRP A 121 -7.49 -8.97 3.99
C TRP A 121 -7.46 -7.48 3.59
N SER A 122 -7.77 -6.62 4.56
CA SER A 122 -7.81 -5.18 4.41
C SER A 122 -7.62 -4.50 5.77
N PRO A 123 -7.05 -3.29 5.80
CA PRO A 123 -6.68 -2.46 4.65
C PRO A 123 -5.28 -2.73 4.09
N VAL A 124 -5.03 -2.21 2.87
CA VAL A 124 -3.67 -2.02 2.34
C VAL A 124 -3.08 -0.75 2.97
N VAL A 125 -1.96 -0.88 3.66
CA VAL A 125 -1.28 0.23 4.35
C VAL A 125 0.12 0.50 3.79
N ASN A 126 0.47 -0.14 2.68
CA ASN A 126 1.65 0.26 1.92
C ASN A 126 1.50 1.71 1.46
N LEU A 127 2.60 2.45 1.52
CA LEU A 127 2.61 3.88 1.23
C LEU A 127 2.68 4.12 -0.27
N LEU A 128 1.99 5.17 -0.73
CA LEU A 128 1.95 5.58 -2.13
C LEU A 128 3.26 6.26 -2.56
N ARG A 129 4.38 5.53 -2.46
CA ARG A 129 5.74 6.04 -2.69
C ARG A 129 5.98 6.46 -4.13
N ASP A 130 5.61 5.60 -5.08
CA ASP A 130 5.82 5.80 -6.51
C ASP A 130 4.46 5.87 -7.22
N PRO A 131 4.13 6.97 -7.92
CA PRO A 131 2.83 7.16 -8.57
C PRO A 131 2.54 6.17 -9.70
N ARG A 132 3.55 5.38 -10.13
CA ARG A 132 3.42 4.36 -11.17
C ARG A 132 3.07 2.98 -10.64
N TRP A 133 3.11 2.76 -9.33
CA TRP A 133 2.80 1.46 -8.74
C TRP A 133 1.38 1.01 -9.15
N GLY A 134 1.24 -0.18 -9.73
CA GLY A 134 -0.04 -0.69 -10.24
C GLY A 134 -1.14 -0.88 -9.19
N ARG A 135 -0.82 -0.92 -7.89
CA ARG A 135 -1.82 -0.99 -6.81
C ARG A 135 -1.89 0.27 -5.97
N ASN A 136 -1.42 1.39 -6.52
CA ASN A 136 -1.51 2.71 -5.87
C ASN A 136 -2.95 3.08 -5.48
N GLU A 137 -3.94 2.51 -6.15
CA GLU A 137 -5.35 2.71 -5.83
C GLU A 137 -5.75 2.19 -4.44
N GLU A 138 -5.09 1.14 -3.99
CA GLU A 138 -5.44 0.42 -2.77
C GLU A 138 -4.87 1.05 -1.50
N GLY A 139 -3.82 1.87 -1.63
CA GLY A 139 -3.23 2.57 -0.49
C GLY A 139 -3.96 3.88 -0.18
N TYR A 140 -3.83 4.34 1.07
CA TYR A 140 -4.46 5.59 1.50
C TYR A 140 -3.66 6.83 1.16
N SER A 141 -2.33 6.80 1.29
CA SER A 141 -1.49 7.99 1.23
C SER A 141 0.01 7.67 1.10
N GLU A 142 0.79 8.64 0.63
CA GLU A 142 2.26 8.60 0.69
C GLU A 142 2.81 8.91 2.11
N ASP A 143 1.98 9.40 3.04
CA ASP A 143 2.42 9.77 4.39
C ASP A 143 2.14 8.66 5.44
N PRO A 144 3.15 8.25 6.24
CA PRO A 144 2.97 7.22 7.27
C PRO A 144 1.95 7.54 8.35
N LEU A 145 1.88 8.80 8.82
CA LEU A 145 0.93 9.18 9.87
C LEU A 145 -0.50 9.16 9.34
N HIS A 146 -0.70 9.75 8.15
CA HIS A 146 -2.01 9.79 7.51
C HIS A 146 -2.53 8.38 7.22
N THR A 147 -1.72 7.53 6.59
CA THR A 147 -2.05 6.12 6.34
C THR A 147 -2.34 5.36 7.64
N ALA A 148 -1.52 5.53 8.69
CA ALA A 148 -1.74 4.83 9.95
C ALA A 148 -3.03 5.26 10.67
N ARG A 149 -3.41 6.55 10.61
CA ARG A 149 -4.65 7.04 11.22
C ARG A 149 -5.90 6.51 10.51
N LEU A 150 -5.93 6.60 9.18
CA LEU A 150 -7.05 6.06 8.39
C LEU A 150 -7.11 4.54 8.44
N GLY A 151 -5.97 3.85 8.38
CA GLY A 151 -5.90 2.40 8.55
C GLY A 151 -6.39 1.94 9.93
N THR A 152 -6.04 2.67 11.00
CA THR A 152 -6.58 2.41 12.34
C THR A 152 -8.11 2.59 12.38
N ALA A 153 -8.62 3.65 11.77
CA ALA A 153 -10.06 3.91 11.69
C ALA A 153 -10.79 2.79 10.93
N TYR A 154 -10.25 2.36 9.79
CA TYR A 154 -10.79 1.26 9.00
C TYR A 154 -10.78 -0.05 9.78
N CYS A 155 -9.65 -0.43 10.38
CA CYS A 155 -9.56 -1.64 11.22
C CYS A 155 -10.56 -1.63 12.38
N ARG A 156 -10.75 -0.50 13.06
CA ARG A 156 -11.73 -0.39 14.15
C ARG A 156 -13.18 -0.53 13.65
N GLY A 157 -13.50 0.07 12.50
CA GLY A 157 -14.82 -0.10 11.88
C GLY A 157 -15.09 -1.55 11.49
N LEU A 158 -14.06 -2.26 11.00
CA LEU A 158 -14.16 -3.70 10.71
C LEU A 158 -14.32 -4.56 11.97
N ALA A 159 -13.51 -4.29 13.00
CA ALA A 159 -13.49 -5.06 14.24
C ALA A 159 -14.77 -4.90 15.07
N GLY A 160 -15.38 -3.71 15.04
CA GLY A 160 -16.44 -3.34 15.98
C GLY A 160 -15.90 -3.09 17.40
N ASP A 161 -16.78 -2.63 18.29
CA ASP A 161 -16.37 -2.18 19.64
C ASP A 161 -16.67 -3.19 20.76
N HIS A 162 -17.16 -4.40 20.45
CA HIS A 162 -17.44 -5.37 21.50
C HIS A 162 -16.11 -5.86 22.11
N PRO A 163 -15.97 -5.87 23.46
CA PRO A 163 -14.70 -6.15 24.11
C PRO A 163 -14.17 -7.57 23.84
N ASP A 164 -15.07 -8.55 23.76
CA ASP A 164 -14.70 -9.97 23.61
C ASP A 164 -14.90 -10.52 22.20
N TYR A 165 -15.74 -9.88 21.37
CA TYR A 165 -16.20 -10.41 20.09
C TYR A 165 -15.89 -9.44 18.96
N LEU A 166 -15.39 -9.96 17.86
CA LEU A 166 -15.05 -9.21 16.65
C LEU A 166 -16.19 -9.33 15.65
N ARG A 167 -16.61 -8.21 15.07
CA ARG A 167 -17.54 -8.21 13.93
C ARG A 167 -16.86 -8.81 12.70
N ALA A 168 -15.63 -8.39 12.42
CA ALA A 168 -14.73 -9.02 11.47
C ALA A 168 -13.29 -8.86 11.96
N ALA A 169 -12.36 -9.65 11.42
CA ALA A 169 -10.98 -9.71 11.86
C ALA A 169 -10.04 -9.03 10.84
N PRO A 170 -9.73 -7.72 10.98
CA PRO A 170 -8.88 -6.99 10.04
C PRO A 170 -7.44 -7.50 10.00
N VAL A 171 -6.86 -7.57 8.80
CA VAL A 171 -5.48 -7.99 8.51
C VAL A 171 -4.81 -6.92 7.64
N LEU A 172 -3.72 -6.34 8.14
CA LEU A 172 -2.94 -5.35 7.38
C LEU A 172 -2.20 -6.03 6.24
N LYS A 173 -2.13 -5.40 5.07
CA LYS A 173 -1.31 -5.91 3.97
C LYS A 173 -0.60 -4.78 3.22
N HIS A 174 0.51 -5.05 2.55
CA HIS A 174 1.33 -6.27 2.53
C HIS A 174 2.62 -5.97 3.27
N PHE A 175 2.98 -6.79 4.25
CA PHE A 175 4.13 -6.60 5.12
C PHE A 175 5.38 -7.25 4.49
N LEU A 176 6.32 -6.49 3.94
CA LEU A 176 6.35 -5.02 3.83
C LEU A 176 6.97 -4.52 2.52
N ALA A 177 6.83 -3.21 2.27
CA ALA A 177 7.41 -2.50 1.13
C ALA A 177 7.09 -3.12 -0.24
N ASN A 178 5.83 -3.54 -0.42
CA ASN A 178 5.32 -4.06 -1.68
C ASN A 178 4.70 -2.92 -2.50
N ASN A 179 5.52 -2.18 -3.24
CA ASN A 179 5.10 -1.05 -4.07
C ASN A 179 5.57 -1.17 -5.54
N ASN A 180 5.66 -2.40 -6.03
CA ASN A 180 5.82 -2.71 -7.45
C ASN A 180 5.08 -4.02 -7.77
N GLU A 181 4.55 -4.12 -8.98
CA GLU A 181 3.80 -5.27 -9.46
C GLU A 181 4.61 -6.11 -10.44
N THR A 182 5.36 -5.47 -11.32
CA THR A 182 6.18 -6.18 -12.31
C THR A 182 7.32 -6.90 -11.62
N GLY A 183 7.32 -8.23 -11.76
CA GLY A 183 8.33 -9.10 -11.17
C GLY A 183 8.32 -9.14 -9.63
N ARG A 184 7.23 -8.70 -8.98
CA ARG A 184 7.20 -8.46 -7.51
C ARG A 184 7.68 -9.63 -6.64
N ALA A 185 7.48 -10.87 -7.08
CA ALA A 185 7.94 -12.07 -6.37
C ALA A 185 9.46 -12.27 -6.38
N VAL A 186 10.20 -11.62 -7.28
CA VAL A 186 11.66 -11.80 -7.42
C VAL A 186 12.45 -10.49 -7.27
N THR A 187 11.77 -9.35 -7.20
CA THR A 187 12.40 -8.06 -6.92
C THR A 187 12.66 -7.86 -5.44
N SER A 188 13.70 -7.08 -5.12
CA SER A 188 14.00 -6.70 -3.74
C SER A 188 13.87 -5.20 -3.51
N SER A 189 13.11 -4.84 -2.48
CA SER A 189 13.00 -3.48 -1.95
C SER A 189 14.21 -3.19 -1.06
N GLY A 190 15.09 -2.29 -1.50
CA GLY A 190 16.26 -1.85 -0.74
C GLY A 190 15.88 -0.78 0.28
N LEU A 191 15.79 -1.16 1.55
CA LEU A 191 15.42 -0.28 2.66
C LEU A 191 16.60 -0.09 3.60
N ARG A 192 17.25 1.08 3.53
CA ARG A 192 18.18 1.49 4.60
C ARG A 192 17.45 1.56 5.94
N PRO A 193 18.12 1.36 7.09
CA PRO A 193 17.46 1.32 8.39
C PRO A 193 16.56 2.53 8.69
N ARG A 194 16.97 3.73 8.27
CA ARG A 194 16.13 4.93 8.42
C ARG A 194 14.81 4.83 7.66
N VAL A 195 14.82 4.38 6.41
CA VAL A 195 13.58 4.27 5.61
C VAL A 195 12.71 3.15 6.16
N LEU A 196 13.31 1.99 6.49
CA LEU A 196 12.59 0.88 7.13
C LEU A 196 11.81 1.35 8.37
N HIS A 197 12.46 2.06 9.28
CA HIS A 197 11.86 2.46 10.56
C HIS A 197 10.99 3.73 10.46
N GLU A 198 11.45 4.77 9.74
CA GLU A 198 10.77 6.08 9.68
C GLU A 198 9.61 6.10 8.68
N TYR A 199 9.56 5.18 7.71
CA TYR A 199 8.57 5.20 6.62
C TYR A 199 7.75 3.91 6.58
N ASP A 200 8.32 2.77 6.19
CA ASP A 200 7.56 1.53 5.97
C ASP A 200 6.95 0.97 7.25
N LEU A 201 7.75 0.71 8.28
CA LEU A 201 7.24 0.21 9.57
C LEU A 201 6.35 1.24 10.28
N ALA A 202 6.52 2.54 9.98
CA ALA A 202 5.75 3.61 10.59
C ALA A 202 4.26 3.58 10.18
N ALA A 203 3.92 3.01 9.02
CA ALA A 203 2.53 2.82 8.60
C ALA A 203 1.83 1.67 9.36
N PHE A 204 2.56 0.61 9.72
CA PHE A 204 2.01 -0.57 10.41
C PHE A 204 1.97 -0.42 11.93
N ARG A 205 3.04 0.12 12.52
CA ARG A 205 3.28 0.12 13.97
C ARG A 205 2.11 0.70 14.77
N PRO A 206 1.57 1.89 14.47
CA PRO A 206 0.50 2.47 15.29
C PRO A 206 -0.77 1.64 15.26
N ILE A 207 -1.10 1.04 14.12
CA ILE A 207 -2.32 0.25 13.96
C ILE A 207 -2.23 -1.04 14.80
N ILE A 208 -1.11 -1.77 14.68
CA ILE A 208 -0.85 -3.00 15.43
C ILE A 208 -0.76 -2.72 16.93
N ALA A 209 0.01 -1.70 17.33
CA ALA A 209 0.19 -1.34 18.74
C ALA A 209 -1.12 -0.87 19.42
N SER A 210 -2.08 -0.36 18.64
CA SER A 210 -3.39 0.01 19.15
C SER A 210 -4.35 -1.17 19.38
N GLY A 211 -4.01 -2.36 18.88
CA GLY A 211 -4.89 -3.54 18.90
C GLY A 211 -6.03 -3.49 17.89
N ALA A 212 -6.05 -2.51 16.98
CA ALA A 212 -7.10 -2.38 15.95
C ALA A 212 -7.02 -3.50 14.90
N ALA A 213 -5.80 -3.92 14.54
CA ALA A 213 -5.58 -5.04 13.61
C ALA A 213 -5.44 -6.37 14.35
N THR A 214 -5.91 -7.45 13.71
CA THR A 214 -5.85 -8.83 14.25
C THR A 214 -4.80 -9.69 13.56
N GLY A 215 -4.19 -9.18 12.48
CA GLY A 215 -3.27 -9.90 11.64
C GLY A 215 -2.46 -8.99 10.73
N ALA A 216 -1.47 -9.57 10.07
CA ALA A 216 -0.81 -8.99 8.91
C ALA A 216 -0.59 -10.07 7.84
N MET A 217 -0.55 -9.66 6.58
CA MET A 217 -0.22 -10.52 5.45
C MET A 217 1.21 -10.23 5.01
N ALA A 218 2.07 -11.26 4.96
CA ALA A 218 3.44 -11.12 4.45
C ALA A 218 3.41 -10.88 2.93
N ALA A 219 4.27 -9.99 2.42
CA ALA A 219 4.31 -9.61 1.01
C ALA A 219 5.07 -10.62 0.12
N TYR A 220 4.85 -10.55 -1.19
CA TYR A 220 5.59 -11.35 -2.19
C TYR A 220 7.07 -11.01 -2.27
N ASN A 221 7.43 -9.74 -2.18
CA ASN A 221 8.77 -9.26 -2.50
C ASN A 221 9.83 -9.64 -1.46
N LEU A 222 11.08 -9.44 -1.85
CA LEU A 222 12.21 -9.47 -0.94
C LEU A 222 12.43 -8.07 -0.35
N VAL A 223 12.91 -7.99 0.88
CA VAL A 223 13.42 -6.76 1.51
C VAL A 223 14.87 -6.99 1.86
N ASN A 224 15.76 -6.12 1.37
CA ASN A 224 17.21 -6.26 1.54
C ASN A 224 17.69 -7.69 1.19
N GLY A 225 17.23 -8.25 0.08
CA GLY A 225 17.59 -9.60 -0.38
C GLY A 225 16.96 -10.78 0.38
N ARG A 226 16.09 -10.55 1.37
CA ARG A 226 15.38 -11.60 2.11
C ARG A 226 13.89 -11.63 1.76
N PRO A 227 13.29 -12.78 1.41
CA PRO A 227 11.84 -12.88 1.20
C PRO A 227 11.04 -12.49 2.45
N CYS A 228 9.96 -11.73 2.29
CA CYS A 228 9.14 -11.28 3.44
C CYS A 228 8.55 -12.44 4.24
N HIS A 229 8.30 -13.59 3.60
CA HIS A 229 7.79 -14.81 4.22
C HIS A 229 8.73 -15.46 5.24
N VAL A 230 10.03 -15.12 5.20
CA VAL A 230 11.03 -15.57 6.18
C VAL A 230 11.64 -14.41 6.95
N SER A 231 10.98 -13.24 6.94
CA SER A 231 11.47 -12.05 7.62
C SER A 231 11.36 -12.18 9.14
N PRO A 232 12.43 -11.90 9.90
CA PRO A 232 12.36 -11.89 11.37
C PRO A 232 11.48 -10.75 11.91
N LEU A 233 11.15 -9.75 11.08
CA LEU A 233 10.31 -8.60 11.47
C LEU A 233 8.87 -9.04 11.81
N LEU A 234 8.41 -10.20 11.37
CA LEU A 234 7.11 -10.75 11.76
C LEU A 234 7.01 -10.98 13.27
N GLU A 235 8.08 -11.50 13.89
CA GLU A 235 8.14 -11.70 15.34
C GLU A 235 8.74 -10.48 16.07
N ASP A 236 9.84 -9.94 15.56
CA ASP A 236 10.60 -8.87 16.22
C ASP A 236 9.87 -7.52 16.23
N GLU A 237 9.01 -7.27 15.22
CA GLU A 237 8.24 -6.03 15.11
C GLU A 237 6.76 -6.26 15.34
N LEU A 238 6.05 -6.95 14.43
CA LEU A 238 4.58 -7.04 14.49
C LEU A 238 4.09 -7.60 15.83
N ARG A 239 4.60 -8.75 16.27
CA ARG A 239 4.16 -9.38 17.52
C ARG A 239 4.69 -8.67 18.76
N ARG A 240 5.87 -8.07 18.68
CA ARG A 240 6.38 -7.20 19.75
C ARG A 240 5.46 -6.01 19.99
N TRP A 241 4.98 -5.37 18.91
CA TRP A 241 4.03 -4.26 19.00
C TRP A 241 2.64 -4.70 19.46
N ALA A 242 2.19 -5.90 19.08
CA ALA A 242 0.90 -6.42 19.51
C ALA A 242 0.87 -6.85 20.99
N ARG A 243 2.01 -7.23 21.58
CA ARG A 243 2.10 -7.78 22.94
C ARG A 243 1.36 -6.98 24.03
N PRO A 244 1.44 -5.63 24.09
CA PRO A 244 0.72 -4.85 25.10
C PRO A 244 -0.81 -4.92 25.00
N THR A 245 -1.35 -5.33 23.86
CA THR A 245 -2.80 -5.47 23.63
C THR A 245 -3.39 -6.70 24.34
N GLY A 246 -2.55 -7.68 24.70
CA GLY A 246 -2.98 -8.95 25.28
C GLY A 246 -3.65 -9.91 24.28
N HIS A 247 -3.68 -9.58 23.00
CA HIS A 247 -4.24 -10.42 21.94
C HIS A 247 -3.15 -11.02 21.05
N GLU A 248 -3.38 -12.25 20.60
CA GLU A 248 -2.56 -12.88 19.57
C GLU A 248 -2.81 -12.24 18.19
N LEU A 249 -1.73 -12.06 17.44
CA LEU A 249 -1.77 -11.62 16.04
C LEU A 249 -1.72 -12.85 15.12
N LEU A 250 -2.58 -12.95 14.11
CA LEU A 250 -2.52 -14.05 13.14
C LEU A 250 -1.86 -13.57 11.84
N VAL A 251 -0.66 -14.05 11.53
CA VAL A 251 0.05 -13.71 10.30
C VAL A 251 -0.30 -14.72 9.20
N VAL A 252 -0.69 -14.20 8.04
CA VAL A 252 -1.01 -15.02 6.85
C VAL A 252 0.00 -14.76 5.74
N SER A 253 0.23 -15.74 4.86
CA SER A 253 0.96 -15.46 3.61
C SER A 253 0.05 -14.76 2.60
N ASP A 254 0.66 -14.05 1.64
CA ASP A 254 -0.02 -13.68 0.40
C ASP A 254 -0.36 -14.95 -0.42
N GLU A 255 -1.27 -14.81 -1.38
CA GLU A 255 -1.80 -15.92 -2.18
C GLU A 255 -0.73 -16.52 -3.12
N GLU A 256 -0.53 -17.83 -3.08
CA GLU A 256 0.51 -18.57 -3.84
C GLU A 256 1.95 -18.10 -3.55
N ALA A 257 2.18 -17.30 -2.50
CA ALA A 257 3.51 -16.80 -2.17
C ALA A 257 4.43 -17.82 -1.47
N PRO A 258 3.94 -18.76 -0.61
CA PRO A 258 4.82 -19.72 0.04
C PRO A 258 5.62 -20.63 -0.90
N CYS A 259 5.08 -20.97 -2.07
CA CYS A 259 5.80 -21.78 -3.06
C CYS A 259 6.91 -21.01 -3.78
N ASN A 260 6.78 -19.67 -3.89
CA ASN A 260 7.78 -18.80 -4.52
C ASN A 260 9.16 -18.93 -3.87
N LEU A 261 9.23 -19.19 -2.56
CA LEU A 261 10.49 -19.42 -1.82
C LEU A 261 11.41 -20.46 -2.47
N VAL A 262 10.84 -21.39 -3.24
CA VAL A 262 11.55 -22.43 -4.00
C VAL A 262 11.45 -22.20 -5.51
N GLU A 263 10.23 -21.93 -6.00
CA GLU A 263 9.92 -21.97 -7.44
C GLU A 263 10.36 -20.71 -8.20
N LEU A 264 10.20 -19.53 -7.61
CA LEU A 264 10.49 -18.25 -8.28
C LEU A 264 11.73 -17.56 -7.69
N GLU A 265 11.82 -17.52 -6.37
CA GLU A 265 12.87 -16.81 -5.63
C GLU A 265 14.17 -17.63 -5.52
N HIS A 266 14.06 -18.96 -5.64
CA HIS A 266 15.16 -19.91 -5.47
C HIS A 266 15.96 -19.66 -4.17
N TYR A 267 15.26 -19.25 -3.11
CA TYR A 267 15.88 -18.91 -1.84
C TYR A 267 16.18 -20.17 -1.01
N PHE A 268 15.33 -21.19 -1.15
CA PHE A 268 15.50 -22.53 -0.62
C PHE A 268 15.49 -23.59 -1.72
N ASP A 269 16.14 -24.73 -1.47
CA ASP A 269 16.29 -25.81 -2.43
C ASP A 269 15.07 -26.76 -2.46
N ASP A 270 14.24 -26.76 -1.41
CA ASP A 270 13.08 -27.64 -1.26
C ASP A 270 11.95 -27.01 -0.42
N HIS A 271 10.72 -27.46 -0.67
CA HIS A 271 9.52 -26.91 -0.01
C HIS A 271 9.40 -27.24 1.48
N PRO A 272 9.69 -28.46 1.97
CA PRO A 272 9.70 -28.72 3.42
C PRO A 272 10.59 -27.75 4.20
N THR A 273 11.81 -27.49 3.71
CA THR A 273 12.74 -26.53 4.32
C THR A 273 12.19 -25.11 4.26
N SER A 274 11.61 -24.68 3.13
CA SER A 274 11.05 -23.34 3.01
C SER A 274 9.83 -23.11 3.92
N HIS A 275 8.93 -24.08 4.03
CA HIS A 275 7.73 -24.00 4.85
C HIS A 275 8.08 -24.06 6.35
N ALA A 276 9.10 -24.85 6.72
CA ALA A 276 9.67 -24.84 8.06
C ALA A 276 10.21 -23.46 8.45
N ALA A 277 10.99 -22.84 7.55
CA ALA A 277 11.54 -21.51 7.78
C ALA A 277 10.44 -20.44 7.88
N ALA A 278 9.43 -20.48 7.02
CA ALA A 278 8.30 -19.54 7.05
C ALA A 278 7.47 -19.66 8.35
N LEU A 279 7.17 -20.89 8.79
CA LEU A 279 6.46 -21.13 10.05
C LEU A 279 7.27 -20.61 11.26
N LYS A 280 8.58 -20.83 11.27
CA LYS A 280 9.48 -20.35 12.31
C LYS A 280 9.65 -18.83 12.30
N ALA A 281 9.66 -18.21 11.12
CA ALA A 281 9.72 -16.77 10.97
C ALA A 281 8.44 -16.08 11.46
N GLY A 282 7.29 -16.76 11.37
CA GLY A 282 6.06 -16.33 12.01
C GLY A 282 4.79 -16.43 11.17
N ILE A 283 4.83 -17.05 9.98
CA ILE A 283 3.64 -17.35 9.16
C ILE A 283 2.79 -18.41 9.88
N ASP A 284 1.53 -18.08 10.18
CA ASP A 284 0.62 -19.00 10.87
C ASP A 284 -0.38 -19.68 9.93
N SER A 285 -0.75 -19.03 8.82
CA SER A 285 -1.68 -19.54 7.80
C SER A 285 -1.07 -19.39 6.41
N PHE A 286 -0.93 -20.51 5.72
CA PHE A 286 -0.39 -20.62 4.37
C PHE A 286 -1.53 -20.58 3.34
N THR A 287 -1.50 -19.55 2.50
CA THR A 287 -2.39 -19.32 1.36
C THR A 287 -1.67 -19.79 0.09
N ASP A 288 -1.76 -21.07 -0.24
CA ASP A 288 -1.01 -21.70 -1.34
C ASP A 288 -1.81 -22.91 -1.87
N HIS A 289 -1.76 -23.22 -3.17
CA HIS A 289 -2.50 -24.32 -3.81
C HIS A 289 -4.04 -24.24 -3.66
N ARG A 290 -4.59 -23.03 -3.49
CA ARG A 290 -6.04 -22.77 -3.39
C ARG A 290 -6.75 -23.73 -2.43
N GLU A 291 -7.70 -24.53 -2.93
CA GLU A 291 -8.49 -25.46 -2.11
C GLU A 291 -7.74 -26.77 -1.79
N ASP A 292 -6.62 -27.06 -2.46
CA ASP A 292 -5.81 -28.26 -2.20
C ASP A 292 -4.91 -28.10 -0.98
N SER A 293 -5.53 -28.25 0.19
CA SER A 293 -4.81 -28.24 1.47
C SER A 293 -3.78 -29.38 1.61
N ALA A 294 -3.91 -30.49 0.86
CA ALA A 294 -3.10 -31.68 1.07
C ALA A 294 -1.62 -31.44 0.76
N THR A 295 -1.34 -30.61 -0.25
CA THR A 295 0.02 -30.27 -0.67
C THR A 295 0.77 -29.51 0.44
N VAL A 296 0.18 -28.44 0.96
CA VAL A 296 0.79 -27.63 2.03
C VAL A 296 0.94 -28.44 3.32
N ILE A 297 -0.09 -29.18 3.72
CA ILE A 297 -0.05 -30.04 4.91
C ILE A 297 1.03 -31.12 4.75
N GLY A 298 1.18 -31.71 3.57
CA GLY A 298 2.21 -32.69 3.26
C GLY A 298 3.62 -32.15 3.45
N ARG A 299 3.89 -30.93 2.94
CA ARG A 299 5.18 -30.23 3.10
C ARG A 299 5.51 -29.98 4.57
N LEU A 300 4.54 -29.50 5.36
CA LEU A 300 4.70 -29.25 6.80
C LEU A 300 4.88 -30.55 7.60
N ARG A 301 4.16 -31.62 7.25
CA ARG A 301 4.35 -32.94 7.85
C ARG A 301 5.76 -33.47 7.60
N GLN A 302 6.24 -33.38 6.35
CA GLN A 302 7.60 -33.80 6.01
C GLN A 302 8.65 -32.97 6.76
N ALA A 303 8.42 -31.66 6.93
CA ALA A 303 9.29 -30.81 7.73
C ALA A 303 9.36 -31.27 9.20
N LEU A 304 8.22 -31.64 9.80
CA LEU A 304 8.16 -32.17 11.16
C LEU A 304 8.86 -33.53 11.28
N GLU A 305 8.60 -34.46 10.35
CA GLU A 305 9.23 -35.78 10.32
C GLU A 305 10.76 -35.71 10.13
N SER A 306 11.24 -34.67 9.43
CA SER A 306 12.66 -34.40 9.20
C SER A 306 13.32 -33.59 10.32
N GLY A 307 12.58 -33.21 11.37
CA GLY A 307 13.09 -32.41 12.49
C GLY A 307 13.39 -30.94 12.15
N LEU A 308 12.85 -30.43 11.03
CA LEU A 308 13.01 -29.03 10.61
C LEU A 308 12.11 -28.08 11.40
N ILE A 309 11.01 -28.59 11.96
CA ILE A 309 10.11 -27.92 12.92
C ILE A 309 9.76 -28.89 14.05
N GLU A 310 9.27 -28.35 15.17
CA GLU A 310 8.76 -29.15 16.29
C GLU A 310 7.22 -29.04 16.39
N GLU A 311 6.59 -29.95 17.13
CA GLU A 311 5.13 -29.85 17.38
C GLU A 311 4.74 -28.52 18.03
N GLU A 312 5.62 -27.92 18.83
CA GLU A 312 5.33 -26.61 19.46
C GLU A 312 5.32 -25.46 18.45
N ASP A 313 6.08 -25.54 17.34
CA ASP A 313 5.99 -24.55 16.26
C ASP A 313 4.58 -24.57 15.63
N VAL A 314 4.03 -25.77 15.42
CA VAL A 314 2.65 -25.97 14.93
C VAL A 314 1.64 -25.48 15.97
N ASN A 315 1.79 -25.90 17.23
CA ASN A 315 0.89 -25.49 18.32
C ASN A 315 0.82 -23.97 18.49
N ARG A 316 1.94 -23.28 18.36
CA ARG A 316 2.02 -21.81 18.46
C ARG A 316 1.16 -21.13 17.38
N ALA A 317 1.29 -21.56 16.13
CA ALA A 317 0.49 -21.02 15.02
C ALA A 317 -1.01 -21.36 15.19
N VAL A 318 -1.33 -22.59 15.55
CA VAL A 318 -2.73 -23.01 15.79
C VAL A 318 -3.36 -22.25 16.97
N ARG A 319 -2.63 -22.02 18.06
CA ARG A 319 -3.10 -21.23 19.21
C ARG A 319 -3.56 -19.83 18.78
N ARG A 320 -2.79 -19.17 17.91
CA ARG A 320 -3.13 -17.83 17.36
C ARG A 320 -4.40 -17.87 16.52
N GLN A 321 -4.57 -18.90 15.67
CA GLN A 321 -5.78 -19.06 14.86
C GLN A 321 -7.00 -19.35 15.74
N LEU A 322 -6.89 -20.25 16.72
CA LEU A 322 -7.97 -20.55 17.64
C LEU A 322 -8.39 -19.33 18.44
N HIS A 323 -7.43 -18.55 18.96
CA HIS A 323 -7.70 -17.30 19.66
C HIS A 323 -8.57 -16.34 18.80
N LEU A 324 -8.26 -16.21 17.51
CA LEU A 324 -9.08 -15.43 16.57
C LEU A 324 -10.50 -16.01 16.42
N ARG A 325 -10.63 -17.31 16.24
CA ARG A 325 -11.92 -18.00 16.03
C ARG A 325 -12.86 -17.87 17.23
N PHE A 326 -12.34 -17.92 18.46
CA PHE A 326 -13.11 -17.62 19.66
C PHE A 326 -13.64 -16.19 19.65
N ARG A 327 -12.79 -15.21 19.33
CA ARG A 327 -13.21 -13.81 19.23
C ARG A 327 -14.18 -13.57 18.09
N LEU A 328 -14.20 -14.37 17.04
CA LEU A 328 -15.21 -14.30 15.98
C LEU A 328 -16.58 -14.87 16.39
N GLY A 329 -16.70 -15.45 17.60
CA GLY A 329 -17.95 -15.94 18.17
C GLY A 329 -18.31 -17.38 17.80
N GLU A 330 -17.44 -18.10 17.08
CA GLU A 330 -17.73 -19.47 16.60
C GLU A 330 -18.16 -20.42 17.73
N PHE A 331 -17.51 -20.31 18.89
CA PHE A 331 -17.72 -21.22 20.01
C PHE A 331 -18.77 -20.73 21.01
N ASP A 332 -19.26 -19.49 20.86
CA ASP A 332 -20.25 -18.84 21.74
C ASP A 332 -21.36 -18.15 20.92
N PRO A 333 -22.07 -18.86 20.02
CA PRO A 333 -23.01 -18.23 19.08
C PRO A 333 -24.18 -17.50 19.74
N ASP A 334 -24.56 -17.90 20.97
CA ASP A 334 -25.61 -17.24 21.76
C ASP A 334 -25.16 -15.91 22.39
N LEU A 335 -23.83 -15.67 22.43
CA LEU A 335 -23.22 -14.47 23.00
C LEU A 335 -22.67 -13.51 21.92
N ASP A 336 -22.51 -13.99 20.68
CA ASP A 336 -22.06 -13.16 19.55
C ASP A 336 -23.12 -12.09 19.21
N PRO A 337 -22.85 -10.79 19.47
CA PRO A 337 -23.81 -9.71 19.25
C PRO A 337 -24.09 -9.47 17.75
N TYR A 338 -23.28 -10.05 16.86
CA TYR A 338 -23.39 -9.88 15.41
C TYR A 338 -24.10 -11.06 14.75
N ALA A 339 -24.47 -12.10 15.51
CA ALA A 339 -25.08 -13.32 14.98
C ALA A 339 -26.43 -13.09 14.28
N SER A 340 -27.16 -12.02 14.61
CA SER A 340 -28.49 -11.72 14.07
C SER A 340 -28.49 -10.89 12.78
N ILE A 341 -27.33 -10.47 12.26
CA ILE A 341 -27.25 -9.64 11.05
C ILE A 341 -27.81 -10.43 9.84
N GLY A 342 -28.82 -9.86 9.19
CA GLY A 342 -29.53 -10.43 8.05
C GLY A 342 -29.07 -9.89 6.69
N PRO A 343 -29.51 -10.49 5.56
CA PRO A 343 -29.14 -10.04 4.22
C PRO A 343 -29.72 -8.66 3.83
N GLU A 344 -30.70 -8.13 4.56
CA GLU A 344 -31.33 -6.82 4.33
C GLU A 344 -30.38 -5.62 4.51
N VAL A 345 -29.22 -5.83 5.14
CA VAL A 345 -28.20 -4.78 5.31
C VAL A 345 -27.36 -4.56 4.06
N ILE A 346 -27.32 -5.54 3.15
CA ILE A 346 -26.52 -5.47 1.91
C ILE A 346 -27.13 -4.41 1.00
N ASP A 347 -26.32 -3.41 0.62
CA ASP A 347 -26.77 -2.28 -0.22
C ASP A 347 -28.01 -1.57 0.36
N SER A 348 -28.06 -1.47 1.70
CA SER A 348 -29.13 -0.76 2.39
C SER A 348 -29.16 0.73 2.02
N PRO A 349 -30.32 1.42 2.14
CA PRO A 349 -30.40 2.86 1.89
C PRO A 349 -29.39 3.69 2.70
N ALA A 350 -29.06 3.25 3.92
CA ALA A 350 -28.04 3.89 4.75
C ALA A 350 -26.62 3.72 4.16
N HIS A 351 -26.28 2.53 3.67
CA HIS A 351 -24.99 2.28 3.03
C HIS A 351 -24.87 3.03 1.70
N ARG A 352 -25.95 3.11 0.91
CA ARG A 352 -26.01 3.94 -0.30
C ARG A 352 -25.76 5.42 -0.02
N ALA A 353 -26.42 5.96 1.01
CA ALA A 353 -26.21 7.35 1.43
C ALA A 353 -24.78 7.59 1.92
N LEU A 354 -24.19 6.61 2.61
CA LEU A 354 -22.80 6.67 3.06
C LEU A 354 -21.82 6.61 1.87
N ALA A 355 -22.05 5.75 0.88
CA ALA A 355 -21.24 5.67 -0.34
C ALA A 355 -21.24 7.01 -1.09
N ARG A 356 -22.42 7.64 -1.26
CA ARG A 356 -22.54 8.98 -1.83
C ARG A 356 -21.77 10.03 -1.01
N ARG A 357 -21.91 10.02 0.33
CA ARG A 357 -21.19 10.96 1.21
C ARG A 357 -19.69 10.77 1.07
N ALA A 358 -19.19 9.53 1.12
CA ALA A 358 -17.77 9.22 0.98
C ALA A 358 -17.24 9.73 -0.36
N ALA A 359 -17.94 9.46 -1.46
CA ALA A 359 -17.58 9.94 -2.79
C ALA A 359 -17.59 11.47 -2.90
N THR A 360 -18.52 12.14 -2.22
CA THR A 360 -18.63 13.61 -2.23
C THR A 360 -17.48 14.25 -1.46
N GLU A 361 -17.18 13.71 -0.27
CA GLU A 361 -16.12 14.21 0.63
C GLU A 361 -14.70 13.88 0.14
N SER A 362 -14.56 12.97 -0.84
CA SER A 362 -13.28 12.62 -1.49
C SER A 362 -12.94 13.48 -2.71
N VAL A 363 -13.89 14.25 -3.27
CA VAL A 363 -13.61 15.10 -4.44
C VAL A 363 -12.63 16.21 -4.06
N VAL A 364 -11.55 16.32 -4.82
CA VAL A 364 -10.51 17.34 -4.64
C VAL A 364 -10.60 18.37 -5.75
N LEU A 365 -10.82 19.63 -5.41
CA LEU A 365 -10.70 20.74 -6.35
C LEU A 365 -9.23 21.15 -6.44
N LEU A 366 -8.56 20.86 -7.55
CA LEU A 366 -7.13 21.11 -7.73
C LEU A 366 -6.85 22.55 -8.19
N LYS A 367 -7.69 23.07 -9.08
CA LYS A 367 -7.62 24.43 -9.61
C LYS A 367 -9.02 24.97 -9.83
N ASN A 368 -9.23 26.26 -9.58
CA ASN A 368 -10.46 26.96 -9.93
C ASN A 368 -10.26 28.47 -10.07
N ASP A 369 -10.40 28.99 -11.30
CA ASP A 369 -10.33 30.40 -11.66
C ASP A 369 -11.75 30.98 -11.85
N GLY A 370 -12.68 30.55 -10.99
CA GLY A 370 -14.05 31.06 -10.93
C GLY A 370 -15.08 30.40 -11.85
N LEU A 371 -14.73 29.29 -12.52
CA LEU A 371 -15.69 28.51 -13.32
C LEU A 371 -16.66 27.72 -12.41
N LEU A 372 -16.14 27.10 -11.35
CA LEU A 372 -16.93 26.32 -10.40
C LEU A 372 -17.26 27.13 -9.13
N PRO A 373 -18.41 26.89 -8.47
CA PRO A 373 -19.47 25.96 -8.87
C PRO A 373 -20.29 26.47 -10.07
N LEU A 374 -20.83 25.55 -10.84
CA LEU A 374 -21.70 25.84 -11.98
C LEU A 374 -23.06 26.35 -11.49
N ASP A 375 -23.54 27.41 -12.13
CA ASP A 375 -24.88 27.96 -11.94
C ASP A 375 -25.77 27.53 -13.12
N PRO A 376 -26.77 26.64 -12.92
CA PRO A 376 -27.68 26.22 -13.98
C PRO A 376 -28.38 27.39 -14.70
N GLY A 377 -28.60 28.53 -14.02
CA GLY A 377 -29.18 29.72 -14.64
C GLY A 377 -28.25 30.43 -15.62
N ARG A 378 -26.93 30.25 -15.49
CA ARG A 378 -25.90 30.82 -16.37
C ARG A 378 -25.34 29.81 -17.37
N ALA A 379 -25.38 28.53 -17.02
CA ALA A 379 -24.97 27.41 -17.86
C ALA A 379 -26.14 26.42 -18.07
N PRO A 380 -27.21 26.84 -18.75
CA PRO A 380 -28.37 25.97 -18.98
C PRO A 380 -28.07 24.78 -19.90
N ARG A 381 -26.94 24.77 -20.61
CA ARG A 381 -26.50 23.61 -21.41
C ARG A 381 -25.06 23.24 -21.08
N ILE A 382 -24.85 21.99 -20.66
CA ILE A 382 -23.53 21.44 -20.31
C ILE A 382 -23.22 20.27 -21.24
N ALA A 383 -21.99 20.23 -21.77
CA ALA A 383 -21.44 19.05 -22.44
C ALA A 383 -20.54 18.28 -21.46
N VAL A 384 -20.83 17.01 -21.22
CA VAL A 384 -19.99 16.08 -20.46
C VAL A 384 -19.29 15.16 -21.45
N ILE A 385 -17.96 15.25 -21.53
CA ILE A 385 -17.18 14.70 -22.63
C ILE A 385 -16.09 13.77 -22.10
N GLY A 386 -15.85 12.64 -22.75
CA GLY A 386 -14.72 11.75 -22.47
C GLY A 386 -15.13 10.32 -22.08
N PRO A 387 -14.16 9.39 -21.98
CA PRO A 387 -14.40 7.98 -21.67
C PRO A 387 -15.19 7.75 -20.37
N HIS A 388 -15.01 8.66 -19.42
CA HIS A 388 -15.62 8.58 -18.09
C HIS A 388 -16.88 9.43 -17.93
N ALA A 389 -17.37 10.05 -19.01
CA ALA A 389 -18.49 11.00 -18.96
C ALA A 389 -19.77 10.40 -18.34
N ASP A 390 -20.03 9.11 -18.54
CA ASP A 390 -21.20 8.42 -17.96
C ASP A 390 -20.88 6.96 -17.58
N ALA A 391 -19.62 6.65 -17.27
CA ALA A 391 -19.15 5.30 -16.95
C ALA A 391 -18.77 5.16 -15.47
N VAL A 392 -19.13 4.02 -14.88
CA VAL A 392 -18.66 3.56 -13.56
C VAL A 392 -18.10 2.16 -13.75
N TYR A 393 -16.87 1.95 -13.29
CA TYR A 393 -16.16 0.68 -13.47
C TYR A 393 -16.08 -0.11 -12.17
N GLU A 394 -15.95 -1.42 -12.33
CA GLU A 394 -15.53 -2.32 -11.26
C GLU A 394 -14.02 -2.55 -11.37
N ASP A 395 -13.37 -2.75 -10.23
CA ASP A 395 -11.97 -3.16 -10.07
C ASP A 395 -11.88 -4.56 -9.43
N TRP A 396 -10.66 -5.07 -9.20
CA TRP A 396 -10.45 -6.40 -8.63
C TRP A 396 -10.97 -6.57 -7.20
N TYR A 397 -10.87 -5.54 -6.36
CA TYR A 397 -11.21 -5.59 -4.94
C TYR A 397 -12.59 -4.98 -4.64
N SER A 398 -13.46 -4.98 -5.66
CA SER A 398 -14.85 -4.55 -5.59
C SER A 398 -15.84 -5.72 -5.71
N GLY A 399 -16.99 -5.57 -5.04
CA GLY A 399 -18.18 -6.38 -5.30
C GLY A 399 -18.84 -6.03 -6.64
N THR A 400 -19.92 -6.72 -6.98
CA THR A 400 -20.76 -6.32 -8.12
C THR A 400 -21.55 -5.07 -7.75
N LEU A 401 -21.52 -4.05 -8.60
CA LEU A 401 -22.22 -2.80 -8.34
C LEU A 401 -23.74 -3.02 -8.33
N PRO A 402 -24.48 -2.61 -7.28
CA PRO A 402 -25.94 -2.79 -7.20
C PRO A 402 -26.68 -1.87 -8.17
N TYR A 403 -26.08 -0.72 -8.47
CA TYR A 403 -26.49 0.23 -9.49
C TYR A 403 -25.27 1.10 -9.86
N GLN A 404 -25.39 1.87 -10.94
CA GLN A 404 -24.32 2.74 -11.43
C GLN A 404 -24.90 4.09 -11.80
N VAL A 405 -24.34 5.17 -11.25
CA VAL A 405 -24.68 6.54 -11.65
C VAL A 405 -23.41 7.22 -12.17
N GLY A 406 -23.31 7.36 -13.49
CA GLY A 406 -22.26 8.12 -14.16
C GLY A 406 -22.43 9.63 -14.00
N ILE A 407 -21.41 10.41 -14.37
CA ILE A 407 -21.35 11.86 -14.13
C ILE A 407 -22.46 12.59 -14.91
N ALA A 408 -22.65 12.27 -16.19
CA ALA A 408 -23.70 12.86 -16.99
C ALA A 408 -25.09 12.49 -16.45
N ALA A 409 -25.32 11.25 -16.02
CA ALA A 409 -26.57 10.84 -15.36
C ALA A 409 -26.82 11.61 -14.05
N GLY A 410 -25.81 11.77 -13.20
CA GLY A 410 -25.90 12.54 -11.96
C GLY A 410 -26.21 14.02 -12.21
N LEU A 411 -25.55 14.64 -13.18
CA LEU A 411 -25.82 16.02 -13.59
C LEU A 411 -27.23 16.16 -14.18
N ARG A 412 -27.68 15.25 -15.06
CA ARG A 412 -29.07 15.26 -15.59
C ARG A 412 -30.09 15.25 -14.45
N GLY A 413 -29.89 14.39 -13.45
CA GLY A 413 -30.77 14.32 -12.29
C GLY A 413 -30.79 15.62 -11.47
N ALA A 414 -29.64 16.27 -11.32
CA ALA A 414 -29.54 17.55 -10.62
C ALA A 414 -30.06 18.76 -11.44
N PHE A 415 -30.05 18.67 -12.78
CA PHE A 415 -30.51 19.68 -13.72
C PHE A 415 -32.00 19.58 -14.09
N ASP A 416 -32.73 18.58 -13.58
CA ASP A 416 -34.09 18.27 -14.05
C ASP A 416 -35.00 19.51 -14.05
N GLY A 417 -35.50 19.87 -15.25
CA GLY A 417 -36.34 21.05 -15.48
C GLY A 417 -35.62 22.41 -15.60
N HIS A 418 -34.29 22.46 -15.44
CA HIS A 418 -33.50 23.70 -15.40
C HIS A 418 -32.46 23.85 -16.53
N GLY A 419 -32.18 22.79 -17.30
CA GLY A 419 -31.24 22.82 -18.41
C GLY A 419 -31.09 21.49 -19.14
N GLU A 420 -30.08 21.40 -20.00
CA GLU A 420 -29.76 20.25 -20.85
C GLU A 420 -28.33 19.77 -20.57
N VAL A 421 -28.17 18.45 -20.41
CA VAL A 421 -26.85 17.82 -20.27
C VAL A 421 -26.64 16.86 -21.45
N VAL A 422 -25.72 17.24 -22.32
CA VAL A 422 -25.27 16.44 -23.47
C VAL A 422 -24.08 15.59 -23.03
N CYS A 423 -24.03 14.33 -23.45
CA CYS A 423 -22.94 13.42 -23.15
C CYS A 423 -22.32 12.89 -24.44
N VAL A 424 -21.00 12.96 -24.55
CA VAL A 424 -20.24 12.46 -25.71
C VAL A 424 -19.01 11.71 -25.21
N SER A 425 -18.75 10.49 -25.68
CA SER A 425 -17.56 9.74 -25.23
C SER A 425 -16.25 10.34 -25.76
N GLY A 426 -16.29 10.95 -26.94
CA GLY A 426 -15.10 11.39 -27.68
C GLY A 426 -14.36 10.24 -28.39
N ALA A 427 -14.92 9.03 -28.37
CA ALA A 427 -14.36 7.85 -29.02
C ALA A 427 -14.64 7.86 -30.54
N ASP A 428 -13.60 7.58 -31.32
CA ASP A 428 -13.75 7.33 -32.75
C ASP A 428 -14.56 6.06 -32.98
N ARG A 429 -15.41 6.08 -34.02
CA ARG A 429 -16.05 4.85 -34.52
C ARG A 429 -15.32 4.37 -35.76
N ILE A 430 -14.80 3.16 -35.73
CA ILE A 430 -14.08 2.57 -36.86
C ILE A 430 -14.67 1.24 -37.30
N SER A 431 -14.40 0.87 -38.55
CA SER A 431 -14.47 -0.51 -39.04
C SER A 431 -13.06 -1.00 -39.37
N LEU A 432 -12.73 -2.22 -38.99
CA LEU A 432 -11.48 -2.88 -39.35
C LEU A 432 -11.79 -3.94 -40.41
N LEU A 433 -11.60 -3.61 -41.67
CA LEU A 433 -11.95 -4.46 -42.81
C LEU A 433 -10.78 -5.36 -43.21
N SER A 434 -10.96 -6.67 -43.15
CA SER A 434 -9.97 -7.65 -43.59
C SER A 434 -9.62 -7.43 -45.06
N ARG A 435 -8.33 -7.29 -45.38
CA ARG A 435 -7.84 -7.16 -46.76
C ARG A 435 -7.96 -8.47 -47.54
N THR A 436 -8.02 -9.61 -46.85
CA THR A 436 -8.19 -10.93 -47.46
C THR A 436 -9.65 -11.24 -47.76
N SER A 437 -10.56 -11.01 -46.82
CA SER A 437 -11.97 -11.43 -46.91
C SER A 437 -12.97 -10.30 -47.21
N GLY A 438 -12.55 -9.04 -47.03
CA GLY A 438 -13.41 -7.85 -47.13
C GLY A 438 -14.40 -7.69 -45.97
N LYS A 439 -14.36 -8.56 -44.97
CA LYS A 439 -15.29 -8.54 -43.82
C LYS A 439 -14.69 -7.79 -42.63
N PRO A 440 -15.52 -7.11 -41.81
CA PRO A 440 -15.06 -6.49 -40.58
C PRO A 440 -14.68 -7.52 -39.51
N VAL A 441 -13.66 -7.23 -38.70
CA VAL A 441 -13.36 -8.02 -37.49
C VAL A 441 -14.59 -8.05 -36.56
N GLY A 442 -14.92 -9.22 -36.03
CA GLY A 442 -16.11 -9.39 -35.19
C GLY A 442 -17.45 -9.18 -35.90
N GLY A 443 -17.46 -8.86 -37.21
CA GLY A 443 -18.69 -8.62 -37.97
C GLY A 443 -19.33 -7.24 -37.74
N THR A 444 -18.59 -6.26 -37.20
CA THR A 444 -19.16 -5.02 -36.65
C THR A 444 -18.23 -3.80 -36.79
N SER A 445 -18.69 -2.65 -36.30
CA SER A 445 -17.87 -1.44 -36.08
C SER A 445 -17.67 -1.20 -34.58
N PHE A 446 -16.60 -0.50 -34.22
CA PHE A 446 -16.18 -0.31 -32.83
C PHE A 446 -16.03 1.16 -32.48
N ASP A 447 -16.56 1.56 -31.33
CA ASP A 447 -16.12 2.74 -30.61
C ASP A 447 -14.77 2.41 -29.94
N VAL A 448 -13.73 3.17 -30.30
CA VAL A 448 -12.33 2.92 -29.90
C VAL A 448 -11.95 3.84 -28.77
N GLN A 449 -11.49 3.25 -27.67
CA GLN A 449 -10.92 4.00 -26.56
C GLN A 449 -9.49 3.56 -26.31
N GLU A 450 -8.58 4.53 -26.26
CA GLU A 450 -7.17 4.33 -25.92
C GLU A 450 -6.90 4.78 -24.47
N TRP A 451 -6.08 4.00 -23.77
CA TRP A 451 -5.90 4.02 -22.32
C TRP A 451 -4.45 4.26 -21.87
N GLY A 452 -3.56 4.65 -22.79
CA GLY A 452 -2.13 4.85 -22.57
C GLY A 452 -1.30 3.82 -23.36
N ASP A 453 -0.08 4.21 -23.75
CA ASP A 453 0.88 3.37 -24.48
C ASP A 453 0.31 2.72 -25.76
N GLY A 454 -0.73 3.33 -26.35
CA GLY A 454 -1.42 2.82 -27.53
C GLY A 454 -2.42 1.71 -27.26
N VAL A 455 -2.51 1.24 -26.01
CA VAL A 455 -3.42 0.15 -25.59
C VAL A 455 -4.86 0.62 -25.73
N LEU A 456 -5.63 -0.12 -26.52
CA LEU A 456 -7.01 0.22 -26.84
C LEU A 456 -7.99 -0.90 -26.51
N THR A 457 -9.21 -0.48 -26.22
CA THR A 457 -10.39 -1.34 -26.13
C THR A 457 -11.31 -1.06 -27.31
N LEU A 458 -11.84 -2.13 -27.92
CA LEU A 458 -12.75 -2.06 -29.05
C LEU A 458 -14.16 -2.43 -28.57
N ARG A 459 -15.04 -1.43 -28.45
CA ARG A 459 -16.42 -1.64 -27.97
C ARG A 459 -17.38 -1.63 -29.15
N ASP A 460 -18.06 -2.74 -29.39
CA ASP A 460 -19.03 -2.91 -30.46
C ASP A 460 -20.09 -1.79 -30.39
N ALA A 461 -20.24 -1.08 -31.51
CA ALA A 461 -21.02 0.14 -31.62
C ALA A 461 -22.54 -0.05 -31.44
N ASP A 462 -23.04 -1.27 -31.67
CA ASP A 462 -24.48 -1.58 -31.68
C ASP A 462 -24.93 -2.25 -30.37
N THR A 463 -24.08 -3.11 -29.81
CA THR A 463 -24.35 -3.92 -28.61
C THR A 463 -23.69 -3.35 -27.35
N GLY A 464 -22.69 -2.50 -27.50
CA GLY A 464 -21.91 -1.94 -26.40
C GLY A 464 -21.01 -2.97 -25.70
N ARG A 465 -20.70 -4.11 -26.33
CA ARG A 465 -19.85 -5.16 -25.77
C ARG A 465 -18.40 -5.04 -26.26
N TYR A 466 -17.44 -5.40 -25.43
CA TYR A 466 -16.02 -5.37 -25.80
C TYR A 466 -15.65 -6.59 -26.65
N LEU A 467 -14.84 -6.33 -27.68
CA LEU A 467 -14.07 -7.37 -28.36
C LEU A 467 -13.10 -7.99 -27.37
N ALA A 468 -13.05 -9.32 -27.33
CA ALA A 468 -12.15 -10.07 -26.49
C ALA A 468 -11.62 -11.31 -27.20
N MET A 469 -10.49 -11.81 -26.72
CA MET A 469 -10.03 -13.14 -27.06
C MET A 469 -10.78 -14.21 -26.24
N ALA A 470 -11.41 -15.16 -26.93
CA ALA A 470 -12.00 -16.36 -26.32
C ALA A 470 -10.95 -17.46 -26.07
N ASP A 471 -11.31 -18.50 -25.32
CA ASP A 471 -10.40 -19.60 -24.96
C ASP A 471 -9.80 -20.33 -26.18
N ASP A 472 -10.53 -20.39 -27.29
CA ASP A 472 -10.07 -20.97 -28.57
C ASP A 472 -9.27 -19.96 -29.42
N ALA A 473 -8.80 -18.87 -28.80
CA ALA A 473 -8.15 -17.72 -29.39
C ALA A 473 -9.00 -16.94 -30.41
N ALA A 474 -10.29 -17.23 -30.58
CA ALA A 474 -11.14 -16.47 -31.48
C ALA A 474 -11.46 -15.07 -30.92
N LEU A 475 -11.58 -14.08 -31.81
CA LEU A 475 -12.03 -12.74 -31.42
C LEU A 475 -13.55 -12.63 -31.50
N VAL A 476 -14.18 -12.28 -30.37
CA VAL A 476 -15.64 -12.16 -30.22
C VAL A 476 -16.00 -10.91 -29.41
N ALA A 477 -17.05 -10.21 -29.84
CA ALA A 477 -17.54 -9.00 -29.16
C ALA A 477 -18.71 -9.32 -28.23
N ASP A 478 -18.45 -10.03 -27.13
CA ASP A 478 -19.48 -10.52 -26.23
C ASP A 478 -19.30 -10.13 -24.75
N ARG A 479 -18.20 -9.45 -24.41
CA ARG A 479 -17.87 -9.06 -23.03
C ARG A 479 -18.57 -7.76 -22.64
N THR A 480 -19.18 -7.74 -21.45
CA THR A 480 -19.90 -6.56 -20.94
C THR A 480 -19.08 -5.75 -19.93
N LEU A 481 -18.02 -6.35 -19.39
CA LEU A 481 -17.16 -5.79 -18.36
C LEU A 481 -15.72 -6.22 -18.64
N ILE A 482 -14.77 -5.33 -18.36
CA ILE A 482 -13.34 -5.64 -18.33
C ILE A 482 -12.99 -5.86 -16.86
N LYS A 483 -13.11 -7.11 -16.38
CA LYS A 483 -12.81 -7.50 -15.00
C LYS A 483 -12.46 -8.98 -14.96
N SER A 484 -11.17 -9.27 -15.09
CA SER A 484 -10.62 -10.62 -15.06
C SER A 484 -9.18 -10.56 -14.57
N TRP A 485 -8.65 -11.71 -14.12
CA TRP A 485 -7.23 -11.81 -13.80
C TRP A 485 -6.36 -11.54 -15.04
N PHE A 486 -6.79 -12.13 -16.16
CA PHE A 486 -6.18 -11.98 -17.48
C PHE A 486 -7.10 -11.15 -18.35
N VAL A 487 -6.71 -9.90 -18.62
CA VAL A 487 -7.48 -8.98 -19.47
C VAL A 487 -7.32 -9.41 -20.92
N ASP A 488 -8.43 -9.75 -21.57
CA ASP A 488 -8.49 -10.28 -22.94
C ASP A 488 -9.10 -9.27 -23.94
N GLU A 489 -9.48 -8.10 -23.44
CA GLU A 489 -10.20 -7.03 -24.14
C GLU A 489 -9.27 -5.94 -24.70
N THR A 490 -7.96 -6.08 -24.51
CA THR A 490 -6.96 -5.05 -24.82
C THR A 490 -6.13 -5.40 -26.06
N PHE A 491 -6.02 -4.43 -26.96
CA PHE A 491 -5.33 -4.59 -28.24
C PHE A 491 -4.39 -3.41 -28.54
N LEU A 492 -3.57 -3.58 -29.57
CA LEU A 492 -2.79 -2.53 -30.22
C LEU A 492 -3.08 -2.58 -31.73
N LEU A 493 -3.23 -1.41 -32.33
CA LEU A 493 -3.28 -1.26 -33.79
C LEU A 493 -1.92 -0.75 -34.26
N GLU A 494 -1.15 -1.63 -34.88
CA GLU A 494 0.19 -1.33 -35.36
C GLU A 494 0.16 -1.11 -36.88
N PRO A 495 0.98 -0.20 -37.45
CA PRO A 495 1.11 -0.08 -38.89
C PRO A 495 1.53 -1.40 -39.53
N ALA A 496 0.90 -1.80 -40.64
CA ALA A 496 1.29 -3.01 -41.34
C ALA A 496 2.70 -2.85 -41.97
N PRO A 497 3.63 -3.83 -41.83
CA PRO A 497 5.01 -3.71 -42.33
C PRO A 497 5.15 -3.40 -43.83
N ASP A 498 4.14 -3.81 -44.61
CA ASP A 498 4.03 -3.68 -46.06
C ASP A 498 2.82 -2.84 -46.50
N GLY A 499 2.19 -2.12 -45.58
CA GLY A 499 0.93 -1.42 -45.80
C GLY A 499 1.08 -0.09 -46.55
N GLU A 500 0.27 0.12 -47.59
CA GLU A 500 -0.04 1.46 -48.12
C GLU A 500 -1.29 2.02 -47.42
N GLY A 501 -1.32 3.33 -47.17
CA GLY A 501 -2.47 4.01 -46.56
C GLY A 501 -2.75 3.61 -45.10
N ASP A 502 -4.01 3.65 -44.69
CA ASP A 502 -4.46 3.34 -43.31
C ASP A 502 -4.65 1.82 -43.09
N THR A 503 -3.60 1.05 -43.37
CA THR A 503 -3.58 -0.41 -43.22
C THR A 503 -2.80 -0.80 -41.96
N VAL A 504 -3.43 -1.57 -41.08
CA VAL A 504 -2.93 -1.94 -39.75
C VAL A 504 -2.96 -3.44 -39.51
N VAL A 505 -2.23 -3.90 -38.49
CA VAL A 505 -2.34 -5.23 -37.90
C VAL A 505 -2.82 -5.11 -36.46
N LEU A 506 -3.65 -6.06 -36.02
CA LEU A 506 -4.25 -6.05 -34.68
C LEU A 506 -3.48 -7.02 -33.77
N ARG A 507 -2.74 -6.49 -32.80
CA ARG A 507 -2.01 -7.27 -31.79
C ARG A 507 -2.83 -7.36 -30.50
N HIS A 508 -2.92 -8.54 -29.93
CA HIS A 508 -3.51 -8.72 -28.60
C HIS A 508 -2.44 -8.48 -27.53
N VAL A 509 -2.73 -7.60 -26.56
CA VAL A 509 -1.72 -7.12 -25.60
C VAL A 509 -1.15 -8.27 -24.77
N ARG A 510 -2.02 -9.08 -24.16
CA ARG A 510 -1.61 -10.14 -23.23
C ARG A 510 -0.79 -11.25 -23.87
N THR A 511 -1.19 -11.71 -25.07
CA THR A 511 -0.50 -12.83 -25.73
C THR A 511 0.66 -12.38 -26.59
N GLY A 512 0.74 -11.10 -26.94
CA GLY A 512 1.68 -10.55 -27.90
C GLY A 512 1.47 -11.03 -29.34
N ARG A 513 0.45 -11.85 -29.59
CA ARG A 513 0.14 -12.43 -30.90
C ARG A 513 -0.83 -11.56 -31.67
N TYR A 514 -0.88 -11.79 -32.98
CA TYR A 514 -1.65 -10.99 -33.92
C TYR A 514 -2.89 -11.73 -34.40
N ALA A 515 -3.93 -10.96 -34.71
CA ALA A 515 -5.15 -11.47 -35.33
C ALA A 515 -4.86 -11.95 -36.76
N ALA A 516 -5.32 -13.16 -37.09
CA ALA A 516 -5.25 -13.78 -38.41
C ALA A 516 -6.58 -14.46 -38.75
N LEU A 517 -6.86 -14.65 -40.03
CA LEU A 517 -7.98 -15.46 -40.49
C LEU A 517 -7.63 -16.94 -40.40
N ASP A 518 -8.49 -17.72 -39.75
CA ASP A 518 -8.42 -19.17 -39.78
C ASP A 518 -8.85 -19.67 -41.17
N PRO A 519 -7.98 -20.37 -41.92
CA PRO A 519 -8.31 -20.85 -43.25
C PRO A 519 -9.39 -21.96 -43.25
N ALA A 520 -9.65 -22.61 -42.12
CA ALA A 520 -10.60 -23.71 -42.03
C ALA A 520 -12.06 -23.24 -41.94
N ASP A 521 -12.33 -22.17 -41.18
CA ASP A 521 -13.69 -21.68 -40.92
C ASP A 521 -13.87 -20.17 -41.21
N GLY A 522 -12.79 -19.46 -41.53
CA GLY A 522 -12.81 -18.03 -41.83
C GLY A 522 -12.98 -17.13 -40.61
N ARG A 523 -12.91 -17.66 -39.38
CA ARG A 523 -13.00 -16.87 -38.14
C ARG A 523 -11.67 -16.15 -37.88
N VAL A 524 -11.74 -15.02 -37.18
CA VAL A 524 -10.55 -14.28 -36.77
C VAL A 524 -10.04 -14.87 -35.45
N ARG A 525 -8.76 -15.26 -35.41
CA ARG A 525 -8.10 -15.80 -34.22
C ARG A 525 -6.77 -15.09 -33.95
N VAL A 526 -6.38 -15.03 -32.69
CA VAL A 526 -5.11 -14.44 -32.23
C VAL A 526 -4.00 -15.50 -32.28
N THR A 527 -3.59 -15.88 -33.49
CA THR A 527 -2.66 -16.99 -33.73
C THR A 527 -1.35 -16.60 -34.39
N ALA A 528 -1.30 -15.48 -35.11
CA ALA A 528 -0.10 -15.06 -35.83
C ALA A 528 1.01 -14.62 -34.84
N GLU A 529 2.23 -15.11 -35.05
CA GLU A 529 3.36 -14.91 -34.13
C GLU A 529 4.12 -13.60 -34.38
N ASN A 530 3.94 -12.99 -35.55
CA ASN A 530 4.62 -11.78 -35.97
C ASN A 530 3.73 -10.97 -36.96
N PRO A 531 3.98 -9.67 -37.13
CA PRO A 531 3.14 -8.82 -37.97
C PRO A 531 3.20 -9.21 -39.46
N GLU A 532 4.27 -9.86 -39.93
CA GLU A 532 4.44 -10.26 -41.33
C GLU A 532 3.42 -11.31 -41.78
N VAL A 533 2.93 -12.16 -40.86
CA VAL A 533 1.93 -13.21 -41.13
C VAL A 533 0.54 -12.91 -40.57
N ALA A 534 0.34 -11.72 -39.98
CA ALA A 534 -0.95 -11.28 -39.46
C ALA A 534 -1.97 -10.96 -40.58
N GLU A 535 -3.27 -10.98 -40.28
CA GLU A 535 -4.27 -10.42 -41.20
C GLU A 535 -4.08 -8.90 -41.27
N ARG A 536 -4.13 -8.35 -42.50
CA ARG A 536 -4.09 -6.91 -42.72
C ARG A 536 -5.51 -6.35 -42.64
N TRP A 537 -5.66 -5.25 -41.93
CA TRP A 537 -6.95 -4.58 -41.74
C TRP A 537 -6.87 -3.18 -42.35
N HIS A 538 -7.79 -2.84 -43.24
CA HIS A 538 -8.01 -1.44 -43.58
C HIS A 538 -8.85 -0.81 -42.48
N ARG A 539 -8.32 0.22 -41.83
CA ARG A 539 -9.05 1.02 -40.85
C ARG A 539 -9.88 2.06 -41.58
N GLU A 540 -11.20 1.99 -41.43
CA GLU A 540 -12.15 2.96 -41.96
C GLU A 540 -12.74 3.77 -40.80
N LEU A 541 -12.53 5.09 -40.80
CA LEU A 541 -13.15 6.00 -39.83
C LEU A 541 -14.60 6.30 -40.24
N LEU A 542 -15.55 5.87 -39.41
CA LEU A 542 -16.98 6.05 -39.61
C LEU A 542 -17.54 7.27 -38.85
N ARG A 543 -16.96 7.58 -37.69
CA ARG A 543 -17.27 8.78 -36.90
C ARG A 543 -16.00 9.28 -36.22
N ASP A 544 -15.71 10.56 -36.38
CA ASP A 544 -14.65 11.27 -35.68
C ASP A 544 -15.16 11.73 -34.31
N GLY A 545 -14.67 11.10 -33.25
CA GLY A 545 -15.10 11.35 -31.88
C GLY A 545 -14.64 12.71 -31.35
N ALA A 546 -13.46 13.16 -31.76
CA ALA A 546 -12.92 14.46 -31.37
C ALA A 546 -13.73 15.61 -32.01
N ALA A 547 -14.12 15.47 -33.28
CA ALA A 547 -14.97 16.43 -33.96
C ALA A 547 -16.38 16.49 -33.35
N GLU A 548 -16.97 15.35 -32.99
CA GLU A 548 -18.27 15.28 -32.30
C GLU A 548 -18.21 15.97 -30.92
N ALA A 549 -17.14 15.72 -30.16
CA ALA A 549 -16.90 16.36 -28.88
C ALA A 549 -16.74 17.88 -29.02
N GLY A 550 -15.97 18.35 -30.01
CA GLY A 550 -15.84 19.78 -30.32
C GLY A 550 -17.19 20.42 -30.64
N ALA A 551 -18.01 19.79 -31.49
CA ALA A 551 -19.33 20.31 -31.84
C ALA A 551 -20.28 20.36 -30.62
N ALA A 552 -20.25 19.36 -29.74
CA ALA A 552 -21.04 19.37 -28.51
C ALA A 552 -20.59 20.49 -27.54
N ALA A 553 -19.28 20.69 -27.41
CA ALA A 553 -18.72 21.74 -26.56
C ALA A 553 -19.00 23.16 -27.09
N GLU A 554 -18.95 23.36 -28.40
CA GLU A 554 -19.27 24.64 -29.05
C GLU A 554 -20.72 25.05 -28.75
N GLN A 555 -21.63 24.09 -28.76
CA GLN A 555 -23.05 24.30 -28.50
C GLN A 555 -23.43 24.41 -27.00
N ALA A 556 -22.54 24.00 -26.10
CA ALA A 556 -22.74 24.10 -24.66
C ALA A 556 -22.27 25.45 -24.11
N ASN A 557 -22.72 25.81 -22.91
CA ASN A 557 -22.21 26.95 -22.16
C ASN A 557 -20.91 26.61 -21.42
N VAL A 558 -20.81 25.36 -20.96
CA VAL A 558 -19.65 24.82 -20.23
C VAL A 558 -19.40 23.39 -20.73
N ALA A 559 -18.13 23.02 -20.86
CA ALA A 559 -17.73 21.64 -21.09
C ALA A 559 -17.08 21.06 -19.82
N ILE A 560 -17.43 19.82 -19.49
CA ILE A 560 -16.84 19.04 -18.41
C ILE A 560 -16.19 17.84 -19.09
N VAL A 561 -14.87 17.87 -19.21
CA VAL A 561 -14.10 16.81 -19.86
C VAL A 561 -13.60 15.85 -18.77
N VAL A 562 -13.94 14.56 -18.87
CA VAL A 562 -13.68 13.55 -17.83
C VAL A 562 -12.72 12.49 -18.37
N LEU A 563 -11.49 12.50 -17.86
CA LEU A 563 -10.34 11.71 -18.34
C LEU A 563 -9.69 10.94 -17.18
N GLY A 564 -8.82 9.97 -17.48
CA GLY A 564 -8.12 9.18 -16.47
C GLY A 564 -7.82 7.75 -16.91
N ASN A 565 -7.75 6.83 -15.95
CA ASN A 565 -7.50 5.41 -16.19
C ASN A 565 -8.79 4.58 -16.13
N HIS A 566 -8.79 3.47 -16.87
CA HIS A 566 -9.64 2.34 -16.52
C HIS A 566 -8.95 1.58 -15.37
N PRO A 567 -9.66 1.14 -14.31
CA PRO A 567 -9.02 0.48 -13.15
C PRO A 567 -8.38 -0.87 -13.47
N MET A 568 -8.69 -1.44 -14.64
CA MET A 568 -8.19 -2.75 -15.09
C MET A 568 -7.20 -2.68 -16.25
N ILE A 569 -6.70 -1.50 -16.65
CA ILE A 569 -5.81 -1.34 -17.82
C ILE A 569 -4.69 -0.36 -17.48
N ASN A 570 -3.43 -0.70 -17.83
CA ASN A 570 -2.25 0.17 -17.68
C ASN A 570 -2.10 0.72 -16.25
N GLY A 571 -2.16 -0.16 -15.25
CA GLY A 571 -2.10 0.20 -13.84
C GLY A 571 -3.13 -0.59 -13.03
N ARG A 572 -2.70 -1.74 -12.51
CA ARG A 572 -3.47 -2.63 -11.63
C ARG A 572 -2.50 -3.60 -10.95
N GLU A 573 -2.96 -4.41 -10.00
CA GLU A 573 -2.21 -5.61 -9.57
C GLU A 573 -1.62 -6.40 -10.78
N THR A 574 -0.40 -6.92 -10.67
CA THR A 574 0.37 -7.53 -11.78
C THR A 574 0.85 -6.59 -12.90
N GLU A 575 0.51 -5.30 -12.89
CA GLU A 575 0.80 -4.38 -13.99
C GLU A 575 1.07 -2.94 -13.48
N ASP A 576 2.33 -2.54 -13.44
CA ASP A 576 2.72 -1.16 -13.12
C ASP A 576 2.55 -0.23 -14.32
N ARG A 577 2.39 1.06 -14.05
CA ARG A 577 2.38 2.10 -15.08
C ARG A 577 3.78 2.37 -15.60
N THR A 578 3.89 2.66 -16.88
CA THR A 578 5.15 3.07 -17.52
C THR A 578 5.50 4.54 -17.25
N GLY A 579 4.50 5.37 -16.98
CA GLY A 579 4.65 6.81 -16.71
C GLY A 579 3.40 7.44 -16.10
N ILE A 580 3.44 8.75 -15.91
CA ILE A 580 2.38 9.53 -15.24
C ILE A 580 1.61 10.47 -16.18
N ALA A 581 1.91 10.47 -17.48
CA ALA A 581 1.19 11.28 -18.45
C ALA A 581 -0.25 10.77 -18.65
N LEU A 582 -1.18 11.67 -19.01
CA LEU A 582 -2.48 11.24 -19.55
C LEU A 582 -2.27 10.51 -20.88
N PRO A 583 -3.18 9.57 -21.24
CA PRO A 583 -3.16 8.99 -22.59
C PRO A 583 -3.20 10.09 -23.66
N GLU A 584 -2.37 9.96 -24.69
CA GLU A 584 -2.18 11.02 -25.71
C GLU A 584 -3.50 11.40 -26.39
N THR A 585 -4.33 10.40 -26.68
CA THR A 585 -5.65 10.59 -27.30
C THR A 585 -6.62 11.35 -26.39
N GLN A 586 -6.57 11.10 -25.09
CA GLN A 586 -7.38 11.78 -24.08
C GLN A 586 -6.94 13.24 -23.92
N GLU A 587 -5.64 13.52 -23.90
CA GLU A 587 -5.13 14.90 -23.87
C GLU A 587 -5.45 15.65 -25.17
N ALA A 588 -5.36 15.00 -26.32
CA ALA A 588 -5.76 15.60 -27.61
C ALA A 588 -7.26 15.95 -27.64
N LEU A 589 -8.11 15.08 -27.09
CA LEU A 589 -9.55 15.35 -26.92
C LEU A 589 -9.79 16.58 -26.04
N LEU A 590 -9.09 16.68 -24.89
CA LEU A 590 -9.18 17.84 -24.00
C LEU A 590 -8.84 19.15 -24.72
N ARG A 591 -7.72 19.15 -25.44
CA ARG A 591 -7.24 20.33 -26.17
C ARG A 591 -8.22 20.74 -27.28
N THR A 592 -8.80 19.77 -27.99
CA THR A 592 -9.82 20.01 -29.03
C THR A 592 -11.06 20.68 -28.44
N VAL A 593 -11.56 20.18 -27.31
CA VAL A 593 -12.73 20.74 -26.62
C VAL A 593 -12.43 22.15 -26.09
N ALA A 594 -11.31 22.32 -25.39
CA ALA A 594 -10.93 23.60 -24.80
C ALA A 594 -10.69 24.70 -25.84
N ALA A 595 -10.23 24.34 -27.05
CA ALA A 595 -10.03 25.28 -28.15
C ALA A 595 -11.33 25.94 -28.64
N VAL A 596 -12.45 25.22 -28.60
CA VAL A 596 -13.77 25.74 -29.01
C VAL A 596 -14.63 26.22 -27.83
N ARG A 597 -14.32 25.76 -26.61
CA ARG A 597 -15.01 26.12 -25.38
C ARG A 597 -14.01 26.41 -24.25
N PRO A 598 -13.55 27.67 -24.09
CA PRO A 598 -12.63 28.05 -23.02
C PRO A 598 -13.21 27.83 -21.61
N GLU A 599 -14.54 27.86 -21.45
CA GLU A 599 -15.24 27.45 -20.23
C GLU A 599 -15.26 25.93 -20.06
N THR A 600 -14.07 25.31 -20.02
CA THR A 600 -13.88 23.87 -19.86
C THR A 600 -13.31 23.55 -18.47
N ALA A 601 -13.95 22.63 -17.75
CA ALA A 601 -13.41 22.00 -16.56
C ALA A 601 -12.86 20.61 -16.91
N LEU A 602 -11.65 20.28 -16.44
CA LEU A 602 -11.15 18.91 -16.46
C LEU A 602 -11.54 18.21 -15.15
N VAL A 603 -12.16 17.04 -15.26
CA VAL A 603 -12.33 16.09 -14.16
C VAL A 603 -11.41 14.91 -14.44
N VAL A 604 -10.40 14.71 -13.60
CA VAL A 604 -9.56 13.52 -13.64
C VAL A 604 -10.21 12.47 -12.74
N MET A 605 -10.81 11.43 -13.34
CA MET A 605 -11.28 10.26 -12.59
C MET A 605 -10.21 9.18 -12.66
N SER A 606 -9.39 9.08 -11.62
CA SER A 606 -8.24 8.18 -11.61
C SER A 606 -7.86 7.68 -10.24
N SER A 607 -7.29 6.48 -10.20
CA SER A 607 -6.65 5.94 -9.00
C SER A 607 -5.22 6.46 -8.77
N TYR A 608 -4.67 7.18 -9.74
CA TYR A 608 -3.27 7.57 -9.78
C TYR A 608 -3.09 9.07 -10.03
N PRO A 609 -1.95 9.65 -9.61
CA PRO A 609 -1.54 10.97 -10.06
C PRO A 609 -1.33 10.99 -11.58
N TYR A 610 -1.71 12.11 -12.20
CA TYR A 610 -1.43 12.38 -13.61
C TYR A 610 -0.73 13.73 -13.76
N ALA A 611 0.30 13.77 -14.61
CA ALA A 611 0.92 15.01 -15.05
C ALA A 611 -0.02 15.74 -16.00
N VAL A 612 -0.76 16.72 -15.47
CA VAL A 612 -1.76 17.51 -16.19
C VAL A 612 -1.32 18.97 -16.35
N ASP A 613 -0.02 19.18 -16.57
CA ASP A 613 0.62 20.51 -16.67
C ASP A 613 -0.09 21.43 -17.67
N TRP A 614 -0.46 20.90 -18.85
CA TRP A 614 -1.20 21.68 -19.84
C TRP A 614 -2.55 22.18 -19.32
N ALA A 615 -3.31 21.32 -18.63
CA ALA A 615 -4.61 21.69 -18.06
C ALA A 615 -4.46 22.71 -16.93
N GLN A 616 -3.44 22.57 -16.08
CA GLN A 616 -3.13 23.54 -15.03
C GLN A 616 -2.84 24.93 -15.61
N GLU A 617 -2.18 25.03 -16.75
CA GLU A 617 -1.90 26.31 -17.40
C GLU A 617 -3.11 26.89 -18.14
N HIS A 618 -3.88 26.06 -18.86
CA HIS A 618 -4.83 26.55 -19.86
C HIS A 618 -6.30 26.51 -19.44
N LEU A 619 -6.69 25.68 -18.45
CA LEU A 619 -8.10 25.51 -18.09
C LEU A 619 -8.47 26.28 -16.83
N PRO A 620 -9.69 26.83 -16.75
CA PRO A 620 -10.16 27.53 -15.56
C PRO A 620 -10.45 26.60 -14.37
N ALA A 621 -10.65 25.29 -14.57
CA ALA A 621 -10.87 24.37 -13.44
C ALA A 621 -10.30 22.98 -13.70
N VAL A 622 -9.72 22.39 -12.64
CA VAL A 622 -9.25 21.01 -12.59
C VAL A 622 -9.77 20.38 -11.30
N VAL A 623 -10.45 19.24 -11.42
CA VAL A 623 -11.02 18.47 -10.32
C VAL A 623 -10.47 17.05 -10.39
N TRP A 624 -10.17 16.45 -9.25
CA TRP A 624 -9.84 15.03 -9.17
C TRP A 624 -10.86 14.29 -8.31
N THR A 625 -11.21 13.09 -8.75
CA THR A 625 -11.85 12.07 -7.93
C THR A 625 -11.16 10.73 -8.19
N SER A 626 -11.09 9.88 -7.18
CA SER A 626 -10.83 8.46 -7.43
C SER A 626 -11.99 7.83 -8.21
N HIS A 627 -11.87 6.55 -8.57
CA HIS A 627 -13.07 5.75 -8.80
C HIS A 627 -13.91 5.75 -7.52
N GLY A 628 -15.01 6.51 -7.54
CA GLY A 628 -15.79 6.89 -6.35
C GLY A 628 -16.88 5.88 -5.94
N GLY A 629 -16.92 4.72 -6.59
CA GLY A 629 -17.94 3.69 -6.36
C GLY A 629 -19.29 4.00 -7.03
N GLN A 630 -20.33 3.29 -6.56
CA GLN A 630 -21.62 3.15 -7.26
C GLN A 630 -22.41 4.45 -7.50
N ASP A 631 -22.14 5.50 -6.71
CA ASP A 631 -22.92 6.74 -6.71
C ASP A 631 -22.06 7.99 -7.02
N THR A 632 -20.92 7.79 -7.69
CA THR A 632 -19.96 8.83 -8.06
C THR A 632 -20.61 10.00 -8.82
N GLY A 633 -21.55 9.72 -9.73
CA GLY A 633 -22.20 10.74 -10.53
C GLY A 633 -23.00 11.76 -9.71
N HIS A 634 -23.77 11.29 -8.71
CA HIS A 634 -24.49 12.22 -7.82
C HIS A 634 -23.52 13.00 -6.92
N ALA A 635 -22.44 12.38 -6.46
CA ALA A 635 -21.42 13.03 -5.64
C ALA A 635 -20.71 14.16 -6.40
N LEU A 636 -20.21 13.88 -7.61
CA LEU A 636 -19.59 14.88 -8.46
C LEU A 636 -20.58 15.97 -8.89
N ALA A 637 -21.82 15.63 -9.25
CA ALA A 637 -22.83 16.63 -9.57
C ALA A 637 -23.08 17.60 -8.40
N ALA A 638 -23.13 17.07 -7.16
CA ALA A 638 -23.30 17.90 -5.97
C ALA A 638 -22.15 18.89 -5.78
N VAL A 639 -20.90 18.47 -6.02
CA VAL A 639 -19.72 19.36 -5.95
C VAL A 639 -19.71 20.35 -7.11
N LEU A 640 -19.82 19.88 -8.36
CA LEU A 640 -19.74 20.71 -9.55
C LEU A 640 -20.81 21.82 -9.56
N LEU A 641 -21.99 21.59 -8.99
CA LEU A 641 -23.07 22.56 -8.86
C LEU A 641 -23.03 23.36 -7.54
N GLY A 642 -22.06 23.07 -6.67
CA GLY A 642 -21.91 23.72 -5.37
C GLY A 642 -23.03 23.42 -4.40
N ALA A 643 -23.78 22.33 -4.56
CA ALA A 643 -24.66 21.79 -3.52
C ALA A 643 -23.85 21.21 -2.35
N ALA A 644 -22.65 20.71 -2.65
CA ALA A 644 -21.61 20.34 -1.70
C ALA A 644 -20.35 21.19 -1.92
N ASP A 645 -19.58 21.37 -0.85
CA ASP A 645 -18.25 21.98 -0.90
C ASP A 645 -17.21 20.89 -1.26
N PRO A 646 -16.24 21.14 -2.15
CA PRO A 646 -15.12 20.23 -2.35
C PRO A 646 -14.28 20.16 -1.08
N ALA A 647 -14.37 19.01 -0.39
CA ALA A 647 -13.81 18.82 0.94
C ALA A 647 -12.58 17.90 0.96
N GLY A 648 -12.22 17.30 -0.17
CA GLY A 648 -11.06 16.42 -0.28
C GLY A 648 -9.74 17.17 -0.33
N ARG A 649 -8.65 16.50 0.06
CA ARG A 649 -7.27 16.95 -0.07
C ARG A 649 -6.39 15.82 -0.61
N LEU A 650 -5.43 16.13 -1.47
CA LEU A 650 -4.56 15.13 -2.09
C LEU A 650 -3.82 14.28 -1.03
N PRO A 651 -3.94 12.95 -1.07
CA PRO A 651 -3.20 12.08 -0.15
C PRO A 651 -1.78 11.73 -0.64
N GLN A 652 -1.39 12.22 -1.81
CA GLN A 652 -0.09 11.97 -2.43
C GLN A 652 0.29 13.14 -3.34
N THR A 653 1.58 13.30 -3.59
CA THR A 653 2.13 14.37 -4.43
C THR A 653 1.85 14.09 -5.90
N TRP A 654 1.38 15.10 -6.63
CA TRP A 654 1.26 15.05 -8.09
C TRP A 654 2.48 15.75 -8.69
N TYR A 655 3.34 14.96 -9.33
CA TYR A 655 4.57 15.42 -9.97
C TYR A 655 4.29 16.06 -11.32
N ARG A 656 5.22 16.89 -11.79
CA ARG A 656 5.18 17.46 -13.15
C ARG A 656 5.59 16.43 -14.19
N GLY A 657 5.12 16.60 -15.42
CA GLY A 657 5.49 15.71 -16.52
C GLY A 657 6.98 15.70 -16.86
N ASP A 658 7.71 16.77 -16.55
CA ASP A 658 9.15 16.91 -16.76
C ASP A 658 10.00 16.56 -15.53
N ASP A 659 9.37 16.13 -14.42
CA ASP A 659 10.10 15.66 -13.25
C ASP A 659 10.84 14.36 -13.55
N ALA A 660 12.14 14.34 -13.26
CA ALA A 660 12.97 13.14 -13.34
C ALA A 660 12.64 12.20 -12.17
N LEU A 661 11.59 11.39 -12.33
CA LEU A 661 11.20 10.38 -11.36
C LEU A 661 12.31 9.32 -11.20
N PRO A 662 12.71 8.98 -9.95
CA PRO A 662 13.66 7.89 -9.71
C PRO A 662 13.22 6.56 -10.32
N HIS A 663 14.13 5.58 -10.37
CA HIS A 663 13.76 4.23 -10.78
C HIS A 663 12.72 3.63 -9.82
N GLN A 664 11.75 2.88 -10.31
CA GLN A 664 10.65 2.39 -9.48
C GLN A 664 11.12 1.50 -8.33
N LEU A 665 12.18 0.71 -8.52
CA LEU A 665 12.79 -0.11 -7.47
C LEU A 665 13.76 0.65 -6.53
N ASP A 666 13.87 1.97 -6.64
CA ASP A 666 14.64 2.78 -5.69
C ASP A 666 13.78 3.16 -4.46
N TYR A 667 13.80 2.27 -3.47
CA TYR A 667 13.01 2.41 -2.25
C TYR A 667 13.65 3.35 -1.20
N ASP A 668 14.89 3.82 -1.38
CA ASP A 668 15.45 4.83 -0.49
C ASP A 668 14.85 6.22 -0.78
N ILE A 669 13.69 6.50 -0.19
CA ILE A 669 12.98 7.78 -0.40
C ILE A 669 13.82 9.01 -0.03
N ILE A 670 14.81 8.84 0.86
CA ILE A 670 15.66 9.93 1.33
C ILE A 670 16.63 10.32 0.21
N LYS A 671 17.39 9.34 -0.29
CA LYS A 671 18.40 9.58 -1.32
C LYS A 671 17.77 9.86 -2.68
N ALA A 672 16.74 9.09 -3.03
CA ALA A 672 16.00 9.21 -4.29
C ALA A 672 15.20 10.51 -4.39
N GLY A 673 14.83 11.12 -3.26
CA GLY A 673 14.01 12.33 -3.24
C GLY A 673 12.55 12.04 -3.61
N TRP A 674 11.97 11.00 -3.01
CA TRP A 674 10.57 10.63 -3.19
C TRP A 674 9.67 11.33 -2.17
N THR A 675 8.38 11.44 -2.50
CA THR A 675 7.29 12.01 -1.67
C THR A 675 7.49 13.49 -1.32
N TYR A 676 6.47 14.13 -0.74
CA TYR A 676 6.61 15.49 -0.23
C TYR A 676 7.73 15.67 0.80
N GLN A 677 8.16 14.59 1.46
CA GLN A 677 9.19 14.62 2.50
C GLN A 677 10.58 14.93 1.93
N TYR A 678 10.93 14.44 0.74
CA TYR A 678 12.29 14.56 0.18
C TYR A 678 12.34 15.03 -1.27
N HIS A 679 11.20 15.14 -1.95
CA HIS A 679 11.16 15.65 -3.31
C HIS A 679 11.72 17.07 -3.39
N ARG A 680 12.61 17.31 -4.36
CA ARG A 680 13.44 18.53 -4.44
C ARG A 680 12.84 19.60 -5.35
N SER A 681 12.08 19.19 -6.36
CA SER A 681 11.39 20.12 -7.26
C SER A 681 10.06 20.59 -6.65
N ALA A 682 9.47 21.63 -7.25
CA ALA A 682 8.12 22.05 -6.91
C ALA A 682 7.11 21.15 -7.64
N PRO A 683 6.22 20.44 -6.91
CA PRO A 683 5.25 19.54 -7.54
C PRO A 683 4.22 20.31 -8.36
N LEU A 684 3.46 19.60 -9.20
CA LEU A 684 2.30 20.15 -9.90
C LEU A 684 1.19 20.48 -8.90
N TYR A 685 0.86 19.52 -8.03
CA TYR A 685 0.03 19.73 -6.85
C TYR A 685 0.65 19.00 -5.64
N PRO A 686 0.87 19.70 -4.51
CA PRO A 686 1.54 19.11 -3.35
C PRO A 686 0.62 18.18 -2.55
N PHE A 687 1.23 17.30 -1.76
CA PHE A 687 0.52 16.55 -0.71
C PHE A 687 -0.33 17.49 0.17
N GLY A 688 -1.56 17.07 0.47
CA GLY A 688 -2.53 17.85 1.23
C GLY A 688 -3.23 18.97 0.45
N HIS A 689 -2.95 19.15 -0.85
CA HIS A 689 -3.60 20.20 -1.67
C HIS A 689 -5.07 19.92 -1.96
N GLY A 690 -5.90 20.96 -1.91
CA GLY A 690 -7.29 20.93 -2.35
C GLY A 690 -8.02 22.20 -1.96
N LEU A 691 -8.78 22.76 -2.89
CA LEU A 691 -9.49 24.02 -2.72
C LEU A 691 -10.91 23.79 -2.17
N SER A 692 -11.48 24.83 -1.57
CA SER A 692 -12.87 24.93 -1.14
C SER A 692 -13.59 25.99 -1.99
N TYR A 693 -14.93 26.00 -2.01
CA TYR A 693 -15.70 27.13 -2.54
C TYR A 693 -15.86 28.27 -1.53
N THR A 694 -15.17 28.17 -0.39
CA THR A 694 -15.11 29.22 0.62
C THR A 694 -13.69 29.48 1.08
N ASP A 695 -13.49 30.60 1.76
CA ASP A 695 -12.17 31.06 2.18
C ASP A 695 -11.97 30.78 3.68
N PHE A 696 -10.80 30.23 4.01
CA PHE A 696 -10.40 29.99 5.39
C PHE A 696 -9.21 30.88 5.78
N ALA A 697 -9.41 31.64 6.86
CA ALA A 697 -8.38 32.43 7.51
C ALA A 697 -7.82 31.68 8.73
N TYR A 698 -6.50 31.65 8.81
CA TYR A 698 -5.75 31.07 9.92
C TYR A 698 -5.16 32.20 10.75
N GLY A 699 -5.25 32.10 12.08
CA GLY A 699 -4.72 33.11 12.99
C GLY A 699 -4.37 32.56 14.36
N ASP A 700 -3.80 33.42 15.19
CA ASP A 700 -3.54 33.16 16.63
C ASP A 700 -2.82 31.84 16.94
N LEU A 701 -1.81 31.47 16.14
CA LEU A 701 -0.96 30.32 16.45
C LEU A 701 -0.31 30.51 17.82
N ARG A 702 -0.66 29.64 18.76
CA ARG A 702 -0.20 29.65 20.14
C ARG A 702 0.42 28.31 20.47
N MET A 703 1.57 28.36 21.12
CA MET A 703 2.22 27.18 21.70
C MET A 703 2.27 27.33 23.21
N SER A 704 1.99 26.24 23.93
CA SER A 704 2.12 26.19 25.39
C SER A 704 3.54 26.53 25.88
N ALA A 705 4.56 26.24 25.07
CA ALA A 705 5.95 26.63 25.28
C ALA A 705 6.71 26.70 23.94
N SER A 706 7.73 27.56 23.85
CA SER A 706 8.64 27.64 22.69
C SER A 706 9.85 26.69 22.81
N ALA A 707 9.90 25.88 23.87
CA ALA A 707 10.93 24.89 24.10
C ALA A 707 10.36 23.66 24.80
N MET A 708 10.94 22.49 24.54
CA MET A 708 10.64 21.24 25.24
C MET A 708 11.88 20.39 25.45
N ALA A 709 11.79 19.42 26.36
CA ALA A 709 12.81 18.37 26.51
C ALA A 709 12.67 17.30 25.40
N GLN A 710 13.70 16.46 25.21
CA GLN A 710 13.70 15.35 24.23
C GLN A 710 12.59 14.31 24.46
N ASP A 711 12.00 14.25 25.65
CA ASP A 711 10.86 13.41 26.05
C ASP A 711 9.60 14.23 26.38
N GLY A 712 9.65 15.54 26.13
CA GLY A 712 8.59 16.48 26.43
C GLY A 712 7.51 16.52 25.35
N ALA A 713 6.58 17.47 25.51
CA ALA A 713 5.53 17.73 24.55
C ALA A 713 5.00 19.15 24.70
N VAL A 714 4.50 19.72 23.60
CA VAL A 714 3.89 21.05 23.57
C VAL A 714 2.49 20.97 22.98
N ASP A 715 1.54 21.68 23.58
CA ASP A 715 0.24 21.94 22.97
C ASP A 715 0.34 23.09 21.97
N VAL A 716 -0.29 22.91 20.82
CA VAL A 716 -0.37 23.89 19.72
C VAL A 716 -1.84 24.19 19.49
N ALA A 717 -2.20 25.47 19.44
CA ALA A 717 -3.56 25.92 19.15
C ALA A 717 -3.53 26.93 18.01
N VAL A 718 -4.50 26.85 17.10
CA VAL A 718 -4.69 27.78 15.98
C VAL A 718 -6.17 28.14 15.85
N THR A 719 -6.47 29.41 15.57
CA THR A 719 -7.82 29.85 15.23
C THR A 719 -8.04 29.64 13.73
N LEU A 720 -9.07 28.88 13.38
CA LEU A 720 -9.55 28.72 12.01
C LEU A 720 -10.89 29.45 11.87
N ALA A 721 -11.01 30.33 10.88
CA ALA A 721 -12.23 31.05 10.58
C ALA A 721 -12.65 30.84 9.13
N ASN A 722 -13.93 30.53 8.91
CA ASN A 722 -14.52 30.59 7.57
C ASN A 722 -14.92 32.05 7.30
N THR A 723 -14.15 32.71 6.44
CA THR A 723 -14.34 34.12 6.05
C THR A 723 -15.13 34.27 4.75
N GLY A 724 -15.39 33.17 4.05
CA GLY A 724 -16.13 33.20 2.80
C GLY A 724 -17.65 33.13 3.00
N PRO A 725 -18.42 33.17 1.90
CA PRO A 725 -19.87 33.36 1.93
C PRO A 725 -20.69 32.07 2.14
N ARG A 726 -20.05 30.90 2.30
CA ARG A 726 -20.73 29.59 2.33
C ARG A 726 -20.09 28.68 3.37
N SER A 727 -20.83 27.69 3.86
CA SER A 727 -20.24 26.65 4.71
C SER A 727 -19.29 25.77 3.90
N GLY A 728 -18.17 25.38 4.50
CA GLY A 728 -17.16 24.54 3.85
C GLY A 728 -16.37 23.70 4.85
N SER A 729 -15.50 22.84 4.33
CA SER A 729 -14.62 21.99 5.11
C SER A 729 -13.16 22.31 4.85
N GLU A 730 -12.37 22.38 5.91
CA GLU A 730 -10.92 22.61 5.85
C GLU A 730 -10.16 21.52 6.59
N VAL A 731 -8.98 21.15 6.07
CA VAL A 731 -8.06 20.22 6.74
C VAL A 731 -6.87 21.02 7.23
N VAL A 732 -6.85 21.29 8.54
CA VAL A 732 -5.72 21.94 9.20
C VAL A 732 -4.59 20.92 9.36
N GLN A 733 -3.47 21.14 8.67
CA GLN A 733 -2.32 20.24 8.70
C GLN A 733 -1.21 20.86 9.57
N LEU A 734 -0.69 20.07 10.52
CA LEU A 734 0.42 20.44 11.39
C LEU A 734 1.68 19.70 10.92
N TYR A 735 2.69 20.44 10.49
CA TYR A 735 3.98 19.92 10.08
C TYR A 735 5.08 20.32 11.06
N VAL A 736 6.16 19.53 11.04
CA VAL A 736 7.42 19.83 11.74
C VAL A 736 8.59 19.73 10.78
N ARG A 737 9.61 20.55 11.03
CA ARG A 737 10.86 20.56 10.28
C ARG A 737 12.03 20.80 11.23
N ALA A 738 13.10 20.02 11.09
CA ALA A 738 14.37 20.26 11.78
C ALA A 738 15.20 21.26 10.99
N LEU A 739 15.78 22.28 11.65
CA LEU A 739 16.59 23.31 10.99
C LEU A 739 18.09 23.02 11.01
N ASP A 740 18.55 22.29 12.03
CA ASP A 740 19.97 22.04 12.29
C ASP A 740 20.26 20.52 12.37
N ALA A 741 19.60 19.72 11.54
CA ALA A 741 19.73 18.26 11.57
C ALA A 741 21.13 17.80 11.12
N ARG A 742 21.71 16.84 11.84
CA ARG A 742 22.99 16.20 11.46
C ARG A 742 22.85 15.15 10.34
N TYR A 743 21.61 14.84 9.98
CA TYR A 743 21.21 13.85 8.99
C TYR A 743 20.42 14.54 7.86
N GLU A 744 20.21 13.84 6.75
CA GLU A 744 19.27 14.32 5.71
C GLU A 744 17.84 14.20 6.25
N ALA A 745 17.34 15.32 6.78
CA ALA A 745 16.02 15.47 7.35
C ALA A 745 14.98 15.74 6.26
N PRO A 746 13.72 15.32 6.47
CA PRO A 746 12.65 15.65 5.53
C PRO A 746 12.41 17.16 5.49
N ARG A 747 12.02 17.68 4.32
CA ARG A 747 11.60 19.08 4.11
C ARG A 747 10.50 19.49 5.08
N LEU A 748 9.51 18.60 5.21
CA LEU A 748 8.40 18.67 6.15
C LEU A 748 8.04 17.24 6.56
N ARG A 749 7.55 17.09 7.78
CA ARG A 749 6.92 15.85 8.26
C ARG A 749 5.57 16.19 8.88
N LEU A 750 4.52 15.51 8.42
CA LEU A 750 3.19 15.64 9.01
C LEU A 750 3.24 15.12 10.46
N ALA A 751 2.89 15.98 11.40
CA ALA A 751 2.88 15.68 12.83
C ALA A 751 1.47 15.41 13.35
N ASP A 752 0.46 16.10 12.82
CA ASP A 752 -0.96 15.87 13.11
C ASP A 752 -1.86 16.58 12.06
N PHE A 753 -3.16 16.28 12.03
CA PHE A 753 -4.15 16.99 11.21
C PHE A 753 -5.57 16.94 11.79
N ARG A 754 -6.41 17.92 11.45
CA ARG A 754 -7.84 17.92 11.79
C ARG A 754 -8.68 18.43 10.62
N LYS A 755 -9.69 17.66 10.22
CA LYS A 755 -10.75 18.14 9.33
C LYS A 755 -11.82 18.87 10.14
N VAL A 756 -12.20 20.08 9.72
CA VAL A 756 -13.15 20.94 10.41
C VAL A 756 -14.13 21.51 9.40
N ARG A 757 -15.42 21.30 9.64
CA ARG A 757 -16.49 21.98 8.91
C ARG A 757 -16.90 23.24 9.68
N LEU A 758 -17.01 24.36 8.96
CA LEU A 758 -17.44 25.64 9.52
C LEU A 758 -18.50 26.30 8.62
N ASP A 759 -19.51 26.88 9.25
CA ASP A 759 -20.45 27.77 8.58
C ASP A 759 -19.81 29.13 8.27
N SER A 760 -20.39 29.88 7.32
CA SER A 760 -19.91 31.22 6.96
C SER A 760 -19.85 32.14 8.19
N GLY A 761 -18.71 32.79 8.40
CA GLY A 761 -18.45 33.67 9.54
C GLY A 761 -18.14 32.94 10.86
N GLN A 762 -18.21 31.61 10.90
CA GLN A 762 -17.87 30.84 12.08
C GLN A 762 -16.35 30.77 12.27
N SER A 763 -15.90 30.77 13.52
CA SER A 763 -14.51 30.50 13.90
C SER A 763 -14.43 29.42 14.96
N ARG A 764 -13.34 28.64 14.94
CA ARG A 764 -13.08 27.57 15.90
C ARG A 764 -11.59 27.52 16.23
N GLU A 765 -11.27 27.29 17.49
CA GLU A 765 -9.91 26.93 17.91
C GLU A 765 -9.67 25.43 17.63
N VAL A 766 -8.58 25.13 16.94
CA VAL A 766 -8.12 23.78 16.62
C VAL A 766 -6.86 23.52 17.43
N THR A 767 -6.85 22.43 18.18
CA THR A 767 -5.78 22.09 19.13
C THR A 767 -5.10 20.78 18.77
N PHE A 768 -3.78 20.75 18.96
CA PHE A 768 -2.91 19.60 18.72
C PHE A 768 -2.00 19.37 19.93
N ARG A 769 -1.68 18.10 20.19
CA ARG A 769 -0.60 17.72 21.11
C ARG A 769 0.60 17.30 20.27
N LEU A 770 1.71 18.01 20.39
CA LEU A 770 2.95 17.68 19.71
C LEU A 770 3.96 17.09 20.71
N PRO A 771 4.02 15.75 20.86
CA PRO A 771 5.07 15.12 21.64
C PRO A 771 6.39 15.08 20.87
N ALA A 772 7.51 15.12 21.60
CA ALA A 772 8.86 15.12 21.02
C ALA A 772 9.12 13.89 20.12
N GLU A 773 8.45 12.77 20.38
CA GLU A 773 8.49 11.58 19.51
C GLU A 773 8.11 11.86 18.05
N ARG A 774 7.31 12.90 17.76
CA ARG A 774 6.97 13.31 16.39
C ARG A 774 8.16 13.97 15.66
N LEU A 775 9.16 14.42 16.40
CA LEU A 775 10.43 14.92 15.89
C LEU A 775 11.49 13.82 15.75
N ALA A 776 11.21 12.61 16.24
CA ALA A 776 12.21 11.56 16.32
C ALA A 776 12.65 11.05 14.95
N HIS A 777 13.92 10.73 14.79
CA HIS A 777 14.47 10.06 13.62
C HIS A 777 15.16 8.77 14.07
N TRP A 778 15.37 7.84 13.14
CA TRP A 778 16.12 6.63 13.43
C TRP A 778 17.61 6.95 13.41
N ASP A 779 18.26 6.86 14.57
CA ASP A 779 19.70 7.05 14.68
C ASP A 779 20.41 5.73 14.38
N VAL A 780 20.98 5.63 13.19
CA VAL A 780 21.76 4.47 12.75
C VAL A 780 22.99 4.22 13.63
N ALA A 781 23.48 5.21 14.39
CA ALA A 781 24.60 5.00 15.30
C ALA A 781 24.20 4.27 16.58
N ALA A 782 22.97 4.48 17.04
CA ALA A 782 22.43 3.90 18.26
C ALA A 782 21.50 2.71 18.01
N GLY A 783 21.00 2.54 16.78
CA GLY A 783 20.01 1.52 16.45
C GLY A 783 18.67 1.76 17.15
N THR A 784 18.27 3.03 17.31
CA THR A 784 17.04 3.41 18.00
C THR A 784 16.52 4.77 17.54
N PHE A 785 15.25 5.07 17.85
CA PHE A 785 14.69 6.40 17.61
C PHE A 785 15.25 7.40 18.61
N THR A 786 15.69 8.56 18.13
CA THR A 786 16.18 9.66 18.96
C THR A 786 15.59 11.00 18.49
N VAL A 787 15.49 11.95 19.41
CA VAL A 787 15.14 13.34 19.12
C VAL A 787 16.39 14.18 19.36
N ASP A 788 16.84 14.94 18.37
CA ASP A 788 18.03 15.77 18.54
C ASP A 788 17.70 17.05 19.30
N PRO A 789 18.58 17.53 20.19
CA PRO A 789 18.48 18.89 20.68
C PRO A 789 18.81 19.85 19.54
N GLY A 790 18.11 20.99 19.47
CA GLY A 790 18.31 21.97 18.41
C GLY A 790 17.05 22.73 18.06
N ARG A 791 17.09 23.45 16.94
CA ARG A 791 15.97 24.26 16.47
C ARG A 791 15.10 23.47 15.49
N TYR A 792 13.81 23.61 15.71
CA TYR A 792 12.73 23.07 14.90
C TYR A 792 11.74 24.18 14.59
N GLU A 793 10.92 23.94 13.57
CA GLU A 793 9.73 24.74 13.30
C GLU A 793 8.48 23.88 13.42
N VAL A 794 7.45 24.47 14.04
CA VAL A 794 6.08 23.96 14.02
C VAL A 794 5.31 24.81 13.02
N LEU A 795 4.72 24.16 12.03
CA LEU A 795 4.15 24.81 10.86
C LEU A 795 2.69 24.40 10.72
N VAL A 796 1.80 25.36 10.57
CA VAL A 796 0.40 25.12 10.19
C VAL A 796 0.27 25.45 8.72
N ALA A 797 -0.32 24.54 7.95
CA ALA A 797 -0.37 24.65 6.51
C ALA A 797 -1.71 24.15 5.95
N ARG A 798 -2.05 24.62 4.73
CA ARG A 798 -3.16 24.07 3.93
C ARG A 798 -2.73 22.87 3.09
N SER A 799 -1.45 22.77 2.78
CA SER A 799 -0.80 21.68 2.04
C SER A 799 0.71 21.73 2.31
N ALA A 800 1.47 20.74 1.84
CA ALA A 800 2.92 20.70 2.03
C ALA A 800 3.69 21.89 1.41
N GLU A 801 3.09 22.67 0.49
CA GLU A 801 3.73 23.86 -0.10
C GLU A 801 2.97 25.18 0.22
N ASP A 802 1.89 25.14 1.00
CA ASP A 802 1.14 26.34 1.46
C ASP A 802 1.15 26.45 2.99
N ILE A 803 2.30 26.86 3.53
CA ILE A 803 2.50 27.16 4.95
C ILE A 803 1.89 28.52 5.28
N VAL A 804 0.91 28.53 6.19
CA VAL A 804 0.17 29.75 6.56
C VAL A 804 0.65 30.38 7.86
N LEU A 805 1.11 29.56 8.82
CA LEU A 805 1.63 30.03 10.10
C LEU A 805 2.84 29.17 10.50
N GLY A 806 3.80 29.77 11.20
CA GLY A 806 4.97 29.07 11.72
C GLY A 806 5.39 29.60 13.08
N ALA A 807 5.90 28.72 13.93
CA ALA A 807 6.44 29.07 15.23
C ALA A 807 7.74 28.29 15.49
N PRO A 808 8.77 28.94 16.07
CA PRO A 808 10.01 28.26 16.42
C PRO A 808 9.82 27.38 17.66
N LEU A 809 10.48 26.23 17.65
CA LEU A 809 10.54 25.30 18.77
C LEU A 809 11.99 24.90 19.03
N THR A 810 12.44 25.00 20.27
CA THR A 810 13.77 24.52 20.67
C THR A 810 13.63 23.22 21.45
N VAL A 811 14.26 22.15 20.99
CA VAL A 811 14.43 20.94 21.80
C VAL A 811 15.70 21.07 22.60
N SER A 812 15.57 20.96 23.91
CA SER A 812 16.68 20.95 24.87
C SER A 812 16.99 19.51 25.28
N GLY A 813 18.27 19.22 25.51
CA GLY A 813 18.71 17.87 25.81
C GLY A 813 20.20 17.67 25.57
N THR A 814 20.64 16.43 25.66
CA THR A 814 22.05 16.09 25.44
C THR A 814 22.28 15.85 23.96
N ALA A 815 23.28 16.52 23.40
CA ALA A 815 23.70 16.28 22.02
C ALA A 815 24.23 14.85 21.89
N PRO A 816 23.99 14.18 20.75
CA PRO A 816 24.54 12.85 20.48
C PRO A 816 26.06 12.87 20.62
N ALA A 817 26.61 11.88 21.32
CA ALA A 817 28.05 11.66 21.32
C ALA A 817 28.49 11.13 19.95
N PRO A 818 29.74 11.40 19.53
CA PRO A 818 30.33 10.78 18.34
C PRO A 818 30.25 9.26 18.38
N ARG A 819 30.07 8.64 17.21
CA ARG A 819 29.87 7.20 17.07
C ARG A 819 31.14 6.46 17.46
N ALA A 820 31.15 5.84 18.64
CA ALA A 820 32.26 5.02 19.09
C ALA A 820 32.37 3.72 18.27
N LEU A 821 33.48 3.52 17.56
CA LEU A 821 33.72 2.34 16.74
C LEU A 821 34.79 1.39 17.31
N VAL A 822 35.65 1.88 18.20
CA VAL A 822 36.70 1.07 18.82
C VAL A 822 36.09 0.12 19.85
N GLY A 823 36.38 -1.17 19.72
CA GLY A 823 35.87 -2.24 20.58
C GLY A 823 34.41 -2.62 20.32
N ARG A 824 33.74 -2.02 19.31
CA ARG A 824 32.34 -2.29 18.98
C ARG A 824 32.21 -2.87 17.58
N ARG A 825 31.35 -3.88 17.44
CA ARG A 825 30.93 -4.39 16.13
C ARG A 825 29.86 -3.45 15.57
N THR A 826 30.10 -2.92 14.38
CA THR A 826 29.20 -2.02 13.65
C THR A 826 28.71 -2.72 12.39
N LEU A 827 27.40 -2.72 12.15
CA LEU A 827 26.86 -3.30 10.93
C LEU A 827 27.16 -2.38 9.75
N ALA A 828 27.46 -2.97 8.60
CA ALA A 828 27.76 -2.20 7.41
C ALA A 828 26.54 -1.43 6.88
N VAL A 829 25.33 -1.94 7.16
CA VAL A 829 24.04 -1.32 6.80
C VAL A 829 23.66 -0.13 7.67
N ASP A 830 24.34 0.09 8.80
CA ASP A 830 24.14 1.25 9.68
C ASP A 830 24.84 2.51 9.16
N PHE A 831 24.98 2.64 7.83
CA PHE A 831 25.60 3.81 7.22
C PHE A 831 24.70 5.05 7.32
N ASP A 832 25.32 6.22 7.26
CA ASP A 832 24.65 7.52 7.15
C ASP A 832 24.35 7.89 5.69
N ASP A 833 25.21 7.47 4.76
CA ASP A 833 25.07 7.66 3.32
C ASP A 833 25.84 6.57 2.55
N TYR A 834 25.57 6.42 1.25
CA TYR A 834 26.18 5.42 0.40
C TYR A 834 26.22 5.83 -1.08
N ALA A 835 26.97 5.11 -1.91
CA ALA A 835 26.83 5.14 -3.35
C ALA A 835 27.11 3.77 -3.97
N GLY A 836 26.30 3.37 -4.96
CA GLY A 836 26.55 2.17 -5.76
C GLY A 836 26.46 0.84 -5.00
N ILE A 837 25.78 0.79 -3.86
CA ILE A 837 25.53 -0.46 -3.12
C ILE A 837 24.13 -1.01 -3.40
N THR A 838 23.95 -2.29 -3.12
CA THR A 838 22.67 -2.95 -2.87
C THR A 838 22.66 -3.52 -1.45
N LEU A 839 21.48 -3.55 -0.84
CA LEU A 839 21.25 -4.15 0.47
C LEU A 839 20.86 -5.61 0.28
N VAL A 840 21.53 -6.50 1.00
CA VAL A 840 21.35 -7.95 0.91
C VAL A 840 21.27 -8.57 2.29
N ASP A 841 20.86 -9.83 2.34
CA ASP A 841 20.76 -10.60 3.56
C ASP A 841 22.15 -11.04 4.05
N ALA A 842 22.36 -11.02 5.38
CA ALA A 842 23.58 -11.53 5.98
C ALA A 842 23.51 -13.07 6.15
N THR A 843 22.38 -13.58 6.66
CA THR A 843 22.03 -15.00 6.67
C THR A 843 20.60 -15.18 6.17
N ARG A 844 20.18 -16.43 5.93
CA ARG A 844 18.80 -16.73 5.57
C ARG A 844 17.80 -16.27 6.64
N GLU A 845 18.20 -16.36 7.90
CA GLU A 845 17.34 -16.11 9.04
C GLU A 845 17.35 -14.63 9.47
N ARG A 846 18.53 -13.99 9.55
CA ARG A 846 18.68 -12.69 10.21
C ARG A 846 19.82 -11.83 9.67
N GLY A 847 19.69 -10.53 9.89
CA GLY A 847 20.72 -9.52 9.63
C GLY A 847 20.85 -9.14 8.17
N ASP A 848 21.35 -7.94 7.92
CA ASP A 848 21.55 -7.40 6.59
C ASP A 848 23.02 -7.07 6.37
N ALA A 849 23.43 -7.00 5.11
CA ALA A 849 24.77 -6.72 4.63
C ALA A 849 24.71 -5.78 3.41
N VAL A 850 25.85 -5.24 3.02
CA VAL A 850 25.98 -4.41 1.81
C VAL A 850 26.84 -5.13 0.77
N ALA A 851 26.52 -4.95 -0.50
CA ALA A 851 27.32 -5.42 -1.63
C ALA A 851 27.35 -4.34 -2.74
N PRO A 852 28.37 -4.28 -3.60
CA PRO A 852 28.32 -3.43 -4.79
C PRO A 852 27.16 -3.80 -5.71
N ALA A 853 26.39 -2.81 -6.16
CA ALA A 853 25.29 -3.02 -7.11
C ALA A 853 25.80 -3.36 -8.51
N ASP A 854 26.96 -2.83 -8.89
CA ASP A 854 27.71 -3.18 -10.10
C ASP A 854 29.15 -3.53 -9.70
N PRO A 855 29.54 -4.82 -9.67
CA PRO A 855 30.89 -5.22 -9.28
C PRO A 855 32.03 -4.63 -10.10
N ALA A 856 31.75 -4.08 -11.29
CA ALA A 856 32.74 -3.39 -12.12
C ALA A 856 33.04 -1.96 -11.65
N ARG A 857 32.25 -1.41 -10.71
CA ARG A 857 32.41 -0.06 -10.16
C ARG A 857 32.60 -0.11 -8.66
N PRO A 858 33.38 0.82 -8.08
CA PRO A 858 33.48 0.93 -6.63
C PRO A 858 32.14 1.35 -6.03
N ALA A 859 31.79 0.74 -4.90
CA ALA A 859 30.65 1.15 -4.07
C ALA A 859 31.16 1.71 -2.75
N THR A 860 30.44 2.63 -2.12
CA THR A 860 30.86 3.29 -0.88
C THR A 860 29.76 3.28 0.16
N VAL A 861 30.13 3.16 1.43
CA VAL A 861 29.28 3.42 2.59
C VAL A 861 29.99 4.38 3.54
N HIS A 862 29.25 5.35 4.07
CA HIS A 862 29.77 6.45 4.87
C HIS A 862 29.21 6.41 6.28
N PHE A 863 30.06 6.63 7.28
CA PHE A 863 29.71 6.75 8.69
C PHE A 863 30.19 8.11 9.20
N ARG A 864 29.28 8.96 9.65
CA ARG A 864 29.58 10.33 10.08
C ARG A 864 30.02 10.39 11.53
N SER A 865 30.88 11.35 11.85
CA SER A 865 31.28 11.74 13.21
C SER A 865 31.67 10.52 14.08
N VAL A 866 32.58 9.70 13.60
CA VAL A 866 33.07 8.52 14.31
C VAL A 866 34.25 8.85 15.22
N ASP A 867 34.32 8.19 16.37
CA ASP A 867 35.47 8.21 17.27
C ASP A 867 36.35 6.98 17.01
N LEU A 868 37.56 7.24 16.50
CA LEU A 868 38.59 6.24 16.20
C LEU A 868 39.76 6.31 17.19
N SER A 869 39.61 7.05 18.29
CA SER A 869 40.66 7.22 19.28
C SER A 869 41.13 5.87 19.83
N GLY A 870 42.42 5.57 19.66
CA GLY A 870 43.01 4.30 20.10
C GLY A 870 42.83 3.12 19.14
N ALA A 871 42.28 3.31 17.95
CA ALA A 871 42.19 2.27 16.92
C ALA A 871 43.59 1.82 16.44
N ALA A 872 43.91 0.54 16.54
CA ALA A 872 45.18 -0.02 16.08
C ALA A 872 45.01 -0.98 14.89
N ARG A 873 43.87 -1.66 14.82
CA ARG A 873 43.57 -2.65 13.79
C ARG A 873 42.12 -2.55 13.39
N PHE A 874 41.88 -2.70 12.09
CA PHE A 874 40.55 -2.82 11.50
C PHE A 874 40.27 -4.29 11.20
N GLU A 875 39.04 -4.72 11.49
CA GLU A 875 38.53 -6.05 11.20
C GLU A 875 37.18 -5.93 10.50
N ALA A 876 36.97 -6.67 9.42
CA ALA A 876 35.71 -6.70 8.68
C ALA A 876 35.25 -8.14 8.41
N GLU A 877 33.95 -8.36 8.51
CA GLU A 877 33.27 -9.62 8.23
C GLU A 877 32.75 -9.59 6.79
N VAL A 878 33.34 -10.43 5.94
CA VAL A 878 33.12 -10.43 4.49
C VAL A 878 32.77 -11.83 3.98
N ALA A 879 31.99 -11.89 2.90
CA ALA A 879 31.65 -13.11 2.19
C ALA A 879 31.76 -12.90 0.67
N ARG A 880 32.23 -13.93 -0.05
CA ARG A 880 32.49 -13.90 -1.49
C ARG A 880 32.41 -15.32 -2.06
N GLU A 881 31.56 -15.57 -3.06
CA GLU A 881 31.32 -16.92 -3.61
C GLU A 881 32.50 -17.46 -4.44
N ALA A 882 33.13 -16.59 -5.23
CA ALA A 882 34.13 -16.89 -6.26
C ALA A 882 33.58 -17.49 -7.56
N THR A 883 33.19 -16.61 -8.48
CA THR A 883 32.85 -16.95 -9.89
C THR A 883 33.17 -15.83 -10.91
N GLY A 884 33.85 -14.73 -10.52
CA GLY A 884 34.23 -13.63 -11.43
C GLY A 884 35.74 -13.38 -11.54
N HIS A 885 36.20 -12.96 -12.72
CA HIS A 885 37.58 -12.50 -12.96
C HIS A 885 37.79 -11.12 -12.32
N GLY A 886 38.43 -11.06 -11.14
CA GLY A 886 38.86 -9.79 -10.55
C GLY A 886 39.36 -9.89 -9.12
N GLU A 887 40.32 -9.04 -8.76
CA GLU A 887 40.71 -8.80 -7.37
C GLU A 887 39.60 -8.06 -6.63
N ALA A 888 39.14 -8.59 -5.49
CA ALA A 888 38.20 -7.89 -4.61
C ALA A 888 38.96 -7.29 -3.43
N ARG A 889 38.69 -6.03 -3.10
CA ARG A 889 39.34 -5.34 -1.99
C ARG A 889 38.41 -4.37 -1.28
N LEU A 890 38.68 -4.16 -0.01
CA LEU A 890 38.03 -3.18 0.85
C LEU A 890 39.02 -2.06 1.19
N GLU A 891 38.69 -0.83 0.79
CA GLU A 891 39.44 0.37 1.16
C GLU A 891 38.75 1.06 2.34
N VAL A 892 39.52 1.50 3.34
CA VAL A 892 39.03 2.14 4.56
C VAL A 892 39.68 3.51 4.68
N ARG A 893 38.90 4.59 4.65
CA ARG A 893 39.39 5.97 4.77
C ARG A 893 38.72 6.73 5.90
N ALA A 894 39.46 7.59 6.58
CA ALA A 894 38.92 8.62 7.47
C ALA A 894 39.21 10.01 6.87
N GLY A 895 38.17 10.70 6.40
CA GLY A 895 38.34 11.84 5.49
C GLY A 895 39.21 11.46 4.28
N ASP A 896 40.24 12.25 4.01
CA ASP A 896 41.17 11.99 2.91
C ASP A 896 42.29 10.98 3.27
N HIS A 897 42.34 10.47 4.50
CA HIS A 897 43.40 9.58 4.95
C HIS A 897 43.04 8.11 4.71
N LEU A 898 43.86 7.40 3.92
CA LEU A 898 43.78 5.95 3.77
C LEU A 898 44.26 5.27 5.07
N LEU A 899 43.37 4.55 5.74
CA LEU A 899 43.68 3.82 6.98
C LEU A 899 44.15 2.41 6.71
N ALA A 900 43.49 1.72 5.77
CA ALA A 900 43.78 0.34 5.39
C ALA A 900 43.24 0.03 3.98
N GLU A 901 43.90 -0.90 3.33
CA GLU A 901 43.40 -1.57 2.11
C GLU A 901 43.58 -3.08 2.30
N ILE A 902 42.52 -3.85 2.06
CA ILE A 902 42.45 -5.25 2.45
C ILE A 902 41.91 -6.10 1.30
N ALA A 903 42.65 -7.11 0.87
CA ALA A 903 42.17 -8.08 -0.10
C ALA A 903 41.05 -8.94 0.50
N VAL A 904 39.98 -9.18 -0.26
CA VAL A 904 38.83 -9.99 0.14
C VAL A 904 38.94 -11.41 -0.45
N PRO A 905 39.17 -12.44 0.39
CA PRO A 905 39.34 -13.80 -0.07
C PRO A 905 38.01 -14.41 -0.55
N ALA A 906 38.10 -15.45 -1.36
CA ALA A 906 36.97 -16.32 -1.68
C ALA A 906 36.57 -17.16 -0.46
N THR A 907 35.28 -17.21 -0.18
CA THR A 907 34.66 -18.00 0.90
C THR A 907 33.80 -19.16 0.39
N GLY A 908 33.52 -19.23 -0.91
CA GLY A 908 32.80 -20.33 -1.56
C GLY A 908 31.27 -20.20 -1.57
N HIS A 909 30.68 -19.35 -0.71
CA HIS A 909 29.24 -19.12 -0.66
C HIS A 909 28.91 -17.76 -0.02
N ARG A 910 27.80 -17.12 -0.42
CA ARG A 910 27.40 -15.77 0.04
C ARG A 910 27.07 -15.65 1.52
N HIS A 911 26.74 -16.77 2.18
CA HIS A 911 26.48 -16.85 3.62
C HIS A 911 27.65 -17.45 4.42
N THR A 912 28.79 -17.72 3.77
CA THR A 912 30.00 -18.20 4.46
C THR A 912 30.90 -17.01 4.75
N TRP A 913 30.87 -16.54 5.99
CA TRP A 913 31.59 -15.34 6.40
C TRP A 913 33.01 -15.66 6.87
N THR A 914 33.95 -14.76 6.57
CA THR A 914 35.30 -14.77 7.12
C THR A 914 35.69 -13.38 7.60
N THR A 915 36.65 -13.30 8.52
CA THR A 915 37.18 -12.02 9.01
C THR A 915 38.47 -11.68 8.29
N VAL A 916 38.51 -10.50 7.67
CA VAL A 916 39.73 -9.90 7.13
C VAL A 916 40.21 -8.78 8.04
N THR A 917 41.52 -8.58 8.11
CA THR A 917 42.11 -7.63 9.07
C THR A 917 43.30 -6.88 8.50
N ALA A 918 43.49 -5.63 8.92
CA ALA A 918 44.69 -4.86 8.64
C ALA A 918 45.06 -3.93 9.81
N ALA A 919 46.35 -3.64 9.96
CA ALA A 919 46.82 -2.57 10.83
C ALA A 919 46.36 -1.22 10.26
N THR A 920 45.95 -0.30 11.12
CA THR A 920 45.45 1.01 10.70
C THR A 920 46.46 2.10 10.99
N ALA A 921 46.73 2.97 10.03
CA ALA A 921 47.47 4.21 10.26
C ALA A 921 46.51 5.28 10.82
N LEU A 922 46.58 5.53 12.13
CA LEU A 922 45.65 6.42 12.83
C LEU A 922 45.66 7.86 12.29
N PRO A 923 44.49 8.47 12.04
CA PRO A 923 44.38 9.92 12.12
C PRO A 923 44.52 10.30 13.61
N GLY A 924 45.01 11.50 13.93
CA GLY A 924 45.24 11.94 15.31
C GLY A 924 43.97 11.95 16.20
N VAL A 925 44.07 12.49 17.41
CA VAL A 925 42.92 12.61 18.32
C VAL A 925 41.82 13.49 17.68
N GLY A 926 40.58 12.99 17.61
CA GLY A 926 39.44 13.71 17.04
C GLY A 926 38.30 12.81 16.54
N HIS A 927 37.26 13.43 15.98
CA HIS A 927 36.16 12.72 15.30
C HIS A 927 36.31 12.86 13.79
N HIS A 928 36.04 11.80 13.05
CA HIS A 928 36.26 11.71 11.61
C HIS A 928 35.02 11.18 10.90
N ASP A 929 34.87 11.46 9.61
CA ASP A 929 33.95 10.72 8.76
C ASP A 929 34.69 9.52 8.15
N LEU A 930 34.12 8.33 8.31
CA LEU A 930 34.67 7.07 7.81
C LEU A 930 33.99 6.70 6.49
N CYS A 931 34.77 6.37 5.47
CA CYS A 931 34.31 5.82 4.20
C CYS A 931 34.88 4.43 4.01
N LEU A 932 34.02 3.45 3.73
CA LEU A 932 34.41 2.12 3.29
C LEU A 932 34.10 1.99 1.80
N THR A 933 35.11 1.73 0.97
CA THR A 933 34.96 1.52 -0.47
C THR A 933 35.12 0.05 -0.80
N LEU A 934 34.08 -0.54 -1.40
CA LEU A 934 34.04 -1.93 -1.82
C LEU A 934 34.40 -1.99 -3.32
N HIS A 935 35.46 -2.74 -3.65
CA HIS A 935 35.86 -3.01 -5.03
C HIS A 935 35.66 -4.50 -5.35
N GLY A 936 34.92 -4.80 -6.41
CA GLY A 936 34.64 -6.16 -6.85
C GLY A 936 33.47 -6.82 -6.11
N ASP A 937 33.14 -8.04 -6.52
CA ASP A 937 31.95 -8.75 -6.04
C ASP A 937 32.18 -9.43 -4.66
N PHE A 938 31.72 -8.78 -3.59
CA PHE A 938 31.68 -9.35 -2.24
C PHE A 938 30.62 -8.66 -1.37
N ARG A 939 30.24 -9.33 -0.27
CA ARG A 939 29.35 -8.81 0.77
C ARG A 939 30.13 -8.39 2.00
N LEU A 940 29.71 -7.30 2.64
CA LEU A 940 30.23 -6.80 3.91
C LEU A 940 29.09 -6.76 4.93
N ALA A 941 29.15 -7.58 5.98
CA ALA A 941 28.13 -7.62 7.03
C ALA A 941 28.41 -6.62 8.14
N SER A 942 29.65 -6.60 8.64
CA SER A 942 30.03 -5.80 9.79
C SER A 942 31.53 -5.49 9.82
N PHE A 943 31.92 -4.53 10.64
CA PHE A 943 33.31 -4.20 10.90
C PHE A 943 33.52 -3.71 12.34
N ARG A 944 34.77 -3.64 12.78
CA ARG A 944 35.17 -3.04 14.05
C ARG A 944 36.61 -2.53 14.01
N PHE A 945 36.91 -1.55 14.86
CA PHE A 945 38.28 -1.19 15.19
C PHE A 945 38.65 -1.78 16.55
N THR A 946 39.90 -2.24 16.73
CA THR A 946 40.40 -2.78 18.00
C THR A 946 41.60 -1.98 18.48
N ALA A 947 41.77 -1.88 19.80
CA ALA A 947 42.91 -1.17 20.41
C ALA A 947 44.15 -2.07 20.50
N THR A 948 45.33 -1.47 20.63
CA THR A 948 46.57 -2.21 20.88
C THR A 948 46.51 -2.85 22.27
N GLU A 949 46.82 -4.15 22.38
CA GLU A 949 47.02 -4.80 23.68
C GLU A 949 48.18 -4.11 24.42
N GLY A 950 47.87 -3.24 25.39
CA GLY A 950 48.90 -2.52 26.15
C GLY A 950 48.52 -1.18 26.79
N ALA A 951 47.32 -0.64 26.54
CA ALA A 951 46.89 0.63 27.17
C ALA A 951 45.49 0.52 27.78
N VAL A 952 45.33 -0.36 28.77
CA VAL A 952 44.27 -0.25 29.78
C VAL A 952 44.93 -0.33 31.15
N ALA A 953 45.31 0.82 31.69
CA ALA A 953 45.56 0.97 33.11
C ALA A 953 44.30 1.57 33.74
N GLY A 954 43.55 0.72 34.44
CA GLY A 954 42.56 1.11 35.45
C GLY A 954 41.15 1.37 34.94
N ASP A 955 40.35 0.31 34.78
CA ASP A 955 39.18 0.14 35.65
C ASP A 955 38.69 -1.30 35.61
N THR A 956 38.23 -1.78 36.77
CA THR A 956 37.87 -3.18 37.07
C THR A 956 36.82 -3.78 36.12
N PRO A 957 36.84 -5.11 35.89
CA PRO A 957 35.90 -5.78 35.01
C PRO A 957 34.51 -5.81 35.66
N ASN A 958 33.59 -4.98 35.17
CA ASN A 958 32.17 -5.15 35.43
C ASN A 958 31.65 -6.26 34.50
N THR A 959 31.11 -7.30 35.11
CA THR A 959 30.61 -8.53 34.50
C THR A 959 29.50 -8.22 33.49
N PRO A 960 29.40 -8.90 32.34
CA PRO A 960 28.29 -8.70 31.42
C PRO A 960 26.98 -9.15 32.10
N ASN A 961 26.07 -8.21 32.31
CA ASN A 961 24.73 -8.48 32.79
C ASN A 961 23.90 -9.13 31.67
N THR A 962 23.96 -10.45 31.58
CA THR A 962 22.99 -11.27 30.85
C THR A 962 21.70 -11.36 31.67
N ARG A 963 20.80 -10.36 31.54
CA ARG A 963 19.38 -10.53 31.90
C ARG A 963 18.47 -9.72 30.97
N ASN A 964 17.80 -10.44 30.09
CA ASN A 964 16.41 -10.16 29.71
C ASN A 964 15.76 -11.48 29.28
N THR A 965 15.52 -12.35 30.27
CA THR A 965 14.46 -13.35 30.23
C THR A 965 13.23 -12.78 30.96
N PRO A 966 12.00 -12.93 30.44
CA PRO A 966 10.80 -12.49 31.14
C PRO A 966 10.48 -13.43 32.31
N ASN A 967 10.14 -12.84 33.46
CA ASN A 967 9.70 -13.52 34.68
C ASN A 967 8.51 -14.47 34.43
N THR A 968 8.65 -15.71 34.89
CA THR A 968 7.52 -16.55 35.33
C THR A 968 7.23 -16.25 36.82
N PRO A 969 5.96 -16.14 37.25
CA PRO A 969 5.62 -15.93 38.66
C PRO A 969 5.53 -17.29 39.38
N ASN A 970 6.10 -17.39 40.58
CA ASN A 970 5.90 -18.52 41.48
C ASN A 970 5.67 -18.02 42.94
N PRO A 971 5.06 -18.85 43.80
CA PRO A 971 3.85 -18.54 44.57
C PRO A 971 4.12 -17.90 45.94
N PRO A 972 3.10 -17.32 46.60
CA PRO A 972 3.28 -16.75 47.93
C PRO A 972 3.30 -17.86 48.98
N THR A 973 4.37 -17.93 49.77
CA THR A 973 4.40 -18.70 51.02
C THR A 973 4.31 -17.78 52.22
N ARG A 974 3.35 -18.17 53.05
CA ARG A 974 2.92 -17.62 54.34
C ARG A 974 4.06 -17.48 55.34
N PHE A 975 3.94 -16.50 56.24
CA PHE A 975 4.25 -16.67 57.66
C PHE A 975 3.28 -15.82 58.51
N ASN A 976 2.49 -16.55 59.33
CA ASN A 976 2.06 -16.38 60.73
C ASN A 976 1.87 -14.96 61.31
N GLU A 977 0.89 -14.68 62.19
CA GLU A 977 0.44 -15.48 63.35
C GLU A 977 -0.85 -14.87 63.95
N ASP A 978 -1.70 -15.74 64.53
CA ASP A 978 -2.69 -15.60 65.63
C ASP A 978 -3.14 -14.21 66.12
N ASP A 979 -4.47 -13.98 66.25
CA ASP A 979 -5.25 -14.37 67.44
C ASP A 979 -6.72 -13.85 67.41
N SER A 980 -7.59 -14.63 68.06
CA SER A 980 -8.91 -14.30 68.66
C SER A 980 -10.24 -14.31 67.84
N GLU A 981 -11.07 -15.27 68.29
CA GLU A 981 -12.53 -15.51 68.16
C GLU A 981 -13.12 -16.26 66.96
#